data_AF-A0A9D2DM70-F1
#
_entry.id   AF-A0A9D2DM70-F1
#
_cell.length_a   1.000
_cell.length_b   1.000
_cell.length_c   1.000
_cell.angle_alpha   90.00
_cell.angle_beta   90.00
_cell.angle_gamma   90.00
#
_symmetry.space_group_name_H-M   'P 1'
#
loop_
_entity.id
_entity.type
_entity.pdbx_description
1 polymer ?
#
loop_
_entity_poly.entity_id
_entity_poly.type
_entity_poly.pdbx_seq_one_letter_code
_entity_poly.pdbx_strand_id
1 'polypeptide(L)'
;MNAEIITVGAGLVLGNTANTSGQFLSHELAAFGIEVTQVSAVGADEASVRQALRLALGRSDLVVLAGGLGQEPGGSVLEVVSQELSLPLELHEDSYERIKEYFVNTCRPMPPDAEKQARLPRGAAVFPNDHGTAPGCAVSRYGQQIFLLPGEPRELMPMFSDYVAPYLSNCAGGTIVSRTVGVFGLTEAVLTERLADLMSEANPNVALYAKDGEAILRVTAHAANRADALALCAPVVDEICRRLGVNVYGVDVGSLQKAVVALLLDKQMKIATAESCTAGLLSGRLTEVAGVSSVFECGIAAYSKEIKHNILGVPNETLDRYGAVSPETARDMAVGARRVGSAQLGVGITGVAGPDTSEGKPVGTVYVALADEKRVWVKKIDTKDGAVDREYVRYLAVSHALDLVRRYLEALPTVMAGGEPLLSPAEPVPAEIPEAAVAPPRRKHFLRSVLPWKGDGRAEIIRKCAILAVFLLLIAVAATVLYLYVLQPMNNQRLYNQLTELYDVDNPSVIESELAYAPDGMLSQFNALYARNSDVRGWLKIEGTNINYPVMRGDGQNFYRSHNFDRQYSIYGVPYFDTNAALVSADSVNRSLVIYGNNAGGGQMFSDLTNYYDDLSFLRSHPVIEMNTIYRNAKWKIFSVMVAASPEDGDFDFTRNTFADETDFLGFAGGIRVRSLYSYPDGVVDIQEGDSLLLLATPFSDVAGFDGAYLVVAARQVRDGESEEVDLGGVTYNSSAVMPGGWKGQSSATDSTSSSRPGGSAITRGTDPRDETSSSSESGGSTTLTEPVSEQPSFAPASGTTAGSTTAPDTSRPSSSSQTTSTTTGRPTTTSTESTTTTNTNGSTGTTSTTSPPTEPNAAVPPVLAGSHPESYYLQYCRVIESGVKIEPDNREELQMLLARIVKTELGKSSTFGTPGTAGYMQAQKAQAIAAYTTILYSNQVEKAIPEMSLKSLDLSNANDRAIYDAVGEVAGIKILSNGSPVYTPYFAFSPGATADNQYVNVLKLPYSGVVSKYDNEKTIRELDAGQVWERVSYTGTREELAEEITAYLRGSNAGYNPEVAFGDAVEVTRWDPYETYPLSLSITYVDKNGVSRQLTGGRLFAALGLRSPAFTVSDDGETVTIRTRGNGHCVGLSQLGAAGYAKYENWDYKRILSHYFSITASSSHRLVAPVW
;
A
#
# COMPACT_ATOMS: atom_id res chain seq x y z
N MET A 1 2.66 -1.73 49.97
CA MET A 1 3.22 -2.48 48.84
C MET A 1 4.07 -1.50 48.08
N ASN A 2 5.35 -1.80 47.94
CA ASN A 2 6.33 -0.87 47.39
C ASN A 2 6.66 -1.32 45.97
N ALA A 3 6.60 -0.39 45.03
CA ALA A 3 6.85 -0.63 43.62
C ALA A 3 8.12 0.06 43.12
N GLU A 4 8.75 -0.57 42.13
CA GLU A 4 9.80 0.03 41.33
C GLU A 4 9.46 -0.08 39.84
N ILE A 5 9.66 1.02 39.10
CA ILE A 5 9.37 1.10 37.67
C ILE A 5 10.68 1.13 36.89
N ILE A 6 10.80 0.27 35.88
CA ILE A 6 11.93 0.19 34.97
C ILE A 6 11.41 0.46 33.55
N THR A 7 11.76 1.59 32.96
CA THR A 7 11.37 1.93 31.59
C THR A 7 12.51 1.66 30.62
N VAL A 8 12.27 0.82 29.62
CA VAL A 8 13.30 0.27 28.74
C VAL A 8 13.26 0.94 27.37
N GLY A 9 14.38 1.54 26.95
CA GLY A 9 14.53 2.08 25.59
C GLY A 9 15.72 3.02 25.43
N ALA A 10 16.49 2.86 24.34
CA ALA A 10 17.68 3.67 24.08
C ALA A 10 17.39 5.19 24.00
N GLY A 11 16.24 5.58 23.41
CA GLY A 11 15.81 6.98 23.33
C GLY A 11 15.52 7.64 24.69
N LEU A 12 15.17 6.85 25.72
CA LEU A 12 14.95 7.34 27.08
C LEU A 12 16.28 7.68 27.78
N VAL A 13 17.29 6.82 27.63
CA VAL A 13 18.63 7.03 28.23
C VAL A 13 19.36 8.19 27.55
N LEU A 14 19.19 8.35 26.24
CA LEU A 14 19.78 9.45 25.46
C LEU A 14 19.04 10.79 25.67
N GLY A 15 17.88 10.82 26.33
CA GLY A 15 17.07 12.03 26.53
C GLY A 15 16.31 12.52 25.29
N ASN A 16 16.35 11.77 24.18
CA ASN A 16 15.60 12.08 22.96
C ASN A 16 14.09 11.90 23.12
N THR A 17 13.66 11.13 24.13
CA THR A 17 12.25 10.85 24.43
C THR A 17 12.01 11.05 25.92
N ALA A 18 11.02 11.85 26.29
CA ALA A 18 10.63 12.04 27.68
C ALA A 18 9.98 10.76 28.24
N ASN A 19 10.28 10.43 29.50
CA ASN A 19 9.75 9.23 30.16
C ASN A 19 8.29 9.41 30.64
N THR A 20 7.37 9.60 29.70
CA THR A 20 5.94 9.77 29.95
C THR A 20 5.29 8.48 30.48
N SER A 21 5.76 7.31 30.05
CA SER A 21 5.28 6.00 30.50
C SER A 21 5.59 5.75 31.98
N GLY A 22 6.79 6.09 32.45
CA GLY A 22 7.15 6.04 33.87
C GLY A 22 6.35 7.06 34.70
N GLN A 23 6.11 8.26 34.17
CA GLN A 23 5.27 9.27 34.82
C GLN A 23 3.81 8.79 34.97
N PHE A 24 3.22 8.21 33.92
CA PHE A 24 1.86 7.66 33.93
C PHE A 24 1.73 6.54 34.95
N LEU A 25 2.60 5.51 34.88
CA LEU A 25 2.58 4.40 35.83
C LEU A 25 2.78 4.85 37.28
N SER A 26 3.61 5.87 37.52
CA SER A 26 3.77 6.46 38.86
C SER A 26 2.49 7.12 39.36
N HIS A 27 1.73 7.78 38.48
CA HIS A 27 0.46 8.40 38.84
C HIS A 27 -0.60 7.34 39.19
N GLU A 28 -0.74 6.33 38.33
CA GLU A 28 -1.77 5.30 38.43
C GLU A 28 -1.52 4.30 39.56
N LEU A 29 -0.30 3.78 39.74
CA LEU A 29 0.01 2.88 40.86
C LEU A 29 -0.25 3.54 42.21
N ALA A 30 0.05 4.84 42.33
CA ALA A 30 -0.28 5.61 43.53
C ALA A 30 -1.80 5.81 43.73
N ALA A 31 -2.62 5.74 42.66
CA ALA A 31 -4.08 5.70 42.78
C ALA A 31 -4.61 4.36 43.33
N PHE A 32 -3.81 3.29 43.24
CA PHE A 32 -4.00 2.01 43.94
C PHE A 32 -3.26 1.94 45.28
N GLY A 33 -2.77 3.06 45.82
CA GLY A 33 -2.04 3.11 47.09
C GLY A 33 -0.75 2.26 47.11
N ILE A 34 -0.19 1.98 45.93
CA ILE A 34 1.10 1.32 45.77
C ILE A 34 2.15 2.42 45.73
N GLU A 35 3.08 2.40 46.68
CA GLU A 35 4.11 3.43 46.82
C GLU A 35 5.23 3.16 45.81
N VAL A 36 5.38 4.02 44.81
CA VAL A 36 6.48 3.92 43.85
C VAL A 36 7.73 4.54 44.46
N THR A 37 8.65 3.68 44.92
CA THR A 37 9.86 4.08 45.65
C THR A 37 11.01 4.48 44.72
N GLN A 38 11.05 3.95 43.50
CA GLN A 38 12.05 4.30 42.51
C GLN A 38 11.51 4.15 41.07
N VAL A 39 11.96 5.05 40.19
CA VAL A 39 11.77 4.96 38.73
C VAL A 39 13.15 5.00 38.08
N SER A 40 13.41 4.11 37.14
CA SER A 40 14.67 4.02 36.41
C SER A 40 14.43 3.93 34.90
N ALA A 41 15.32 4.55 34.11
CA ALA A 41 15.35 4.41 32.65
C ALA A 41 16.62 3.65 32.27
N VAL A 42 16.49 2.63 31.42
CA VAL A 42 17.59 1.73 31.04
C VAL A 42 17.67 1.53 29.53
N GLY A 43 18.86 1.16 29.06
CA GLY A 43 19.09 0.79 27.67
C GLY A 43 18.27 -0.45 27.27
N ALA A 44 18.10 -0.65 25.97
CA ALA A 44 17.44 -1.84 25.43
C ALA A 44 18.35 -3.09 25.42
N ASP A 45 19.58 -3.00 25.93
CA ASP A 45 20.50 -4.12 26.01
C ASP A 45 20.22 -5.04 27.20
N GLU A 46 20.41 -6.34 27.02
CA GLU A 46 20.14 -7.34 28.06
C GLU A 46 20.87 -7.08 29.38
N ALA A 47 22.10 -6.54 29.35
CA ALA A 47 22.91 -6.36 30.55
C ALA A 47 22.34 -5.26 31.45
N SER A 48 21.97 -4.11 30.88
CA SER A 48 21.28 -3.02 31.57
C SER A 48 19.94 -3.46 32.16
N VAL A 49 19.09 -4.14 31.36
CA VAL A 49 17.78 -4.64 31.81
C VAL A 49 17.95 -5.63 32.97
N ARG A 50 18.87 -6.59 32.84
CA ARG A 50 19.15 -7.62 33.86
C ARG A 50 19.69 -7.01 35.16
N GLN A 51 20.58 -6.02 35.07
CA GLN A 51 21.10 -5.33 36.25
C GLN A 51 20.00 -4.58 37.01
N ALA A 52 19.15 -3.82 36.31
CA ALA A 52 18.05 -3.09 36.93
C ALA A 52 17.00 -4.04 37.53
N LEU A 53 16.64 -5.11 36.80
CA LEU A 53 15.70 -6.13 37.29
C LEU A 53 16.18 -6.79 38.59
N ARG A 54 17.46 -7.18 38.67
CA ARG A 54 18.05 -7.76 39.90
C ARG A 54 18.04 -6.79 41.08
N LEU A 55 18.28 -5.50 40.84
CA LEU A 55 18.22 -4.47 41.89
C LEU A 55 16.78 -4.29 42.39
N ALA A 56 15.80 -4.22 41.49
CA ALA A 56 14.39 -4.05 41.85
C ALA A 56 13.82 -5.27 42.60
N LEU A 57 14.12 -6.49 42.12
CA LEU A 57 13.79 -7.75 42.81
C LEU A 57 14.49 -7.86 44.19
N GLY A 58 15.54 -7.08 44.46
CA GLY A 58 16.19 -7.06 45.78
C GLY A 58 15.46 -6.25 46.86
N ARG A 59 14.47 -5.41 46.50
CA ARG A 59 13.94 -4.37 47.42
C ARG A 59 12.46 -3.98 47.27
N SER A 60 11.77 -4.45 46.24
CA SER A 60 10.40 -4.03 45.92
C SER A 60 9.42 -5.22 45.91
N ASP A 61 8.18 -4.99 46.31
CA ASP A 61 7.11 -6.01 46.28
C ASP A 61 6.55 -6.19 44.85
N LEU A 62 6.51 -5.09 44.09
CA LEU A 62 6.08 -5.01 42.70
C LEU A 62 7.21 -4.42 41.84
N VAL A 63 7.50 -5.05 40.70
CA VAL A 63 8.41 -4.50 39.68
C VAL A 63 7.63 -4.33 38.38
N VAL A 64 7.59 -3.13 37.82
CA VAL A 64 6.89 -2.85 36.57
C VAL A 64 7.90 -2.47 35.50
N LEU A 65 8.06 -3.32 34.48
CA LEU A 65 8.88 -3.05 33.31
C LEU A 65 7.97 -2.54 32.18
N ALA A 66 8.31 -1.39 31.60
CA ALA A 66 7.57 -0.79 30.49
C ALA A 66 8.50 -0.53 29.30
N GLY A 67 8.23 -1.18 28.17
CA GLY A 67 9.08 -1.15 26.97
C GLY A 67 9.86 -2.44 26.71
N GLY A 68 10.44 -2.56 25.52
CA GLY A 68 11.25 -3.74 25.13
C GLY A 68 10.46 -5.04 24.90
N LEU A 69 9.14 -4.96 24.69
CA LEU A 69 8.27 -6.07 24.25
C LEU A 69 8.10 -6.13 22.70
N GLY A 70 8.83 -5.28 21.98
CA GLY A 70 8.74 -5.13 20.53
C GLY A 70 9.53 -6.17 19.72
N GLN A 71 9.49 -6.04 18.40
CA GLN A 71 10.30 -6.79 17.43
C GLN A 71 11.70 -6.19 17.22
N GLU A 72 12.21 -5.40 18.16
CA GLU A 72 13.47 -4.67 17.96
C GLU A 72 14.71 -5.57 18.07
N PRO A 73 15.77 -5.35 17.26
CA PRO A 73 17.02 -6.09 17.38
C PRO A 73 17.78 -5.71 18.67
N GLY A 74 17.59 -6.47 19.75
CA GLY A 74 18.26 -6.17 21.03
C GLY A 74 18.19 -7.23 22.15
N GLY A 75 17.48 -8.35 21.93
CA GLY A 75 17.10 -9.30 22.99
C GLY A 75 15.81 -8.84 23.69
N SER A 76 14.84 -9.73 23.84
CA SER A 76 13.53 -9.36 24.38
C SER A 76 13.58 -9.20 25.90
N VAL A 77 12.90 -8.19 26.44
CA VAL A 77 12.72 -8.05 27.90
C VAL A 77 12.04 -9.30 28.49
N LEU A 78 11.18 -9.98 27.71
CA LEU A 78 10.59 -11.28 28.06
C LEU A 78 11.65 -12.37 28.29
N GLU A 79 12.71 -12.41 27.47
CA GLU A 79 13.77 -13.41 27.57
C GLU A 79 14.66 -13.15 28.79
N VAL A 80 15.04 -11.91 29.04
CA VAL A 80 15.81 -11.52 30.24
C VAL A 80 15.04 -11.87 31.52
N VAL A 81 13.75 -11.53 31.58
CA VAL A 81 12.89 -11.79 32.74
C VAL A 81 12.63 -13.28 32.93
N SER A 82 12.39 -14.02 31.84
CA SER A 82 12.26 -15.49 31.82
C SER A 82 13.48 -16.19 32.45
N GLN A 83 14.68 -15.78 32.03
CA GLN A 83 15.93 -16.34 32.54
C GLN A 83 16.15 -16.02 34.02
N GLU A 84 15.97 -14.77 34.44
CA GLU A 84 16.17 -14.36 35.85
C GLU A 84 15.15 -15.00 36.80
N LEU A 85 13.88 -15.15 36.37
CA LEU A 85 12.84 -15.80 37.18
C LEU A 85 12.89 -17.34 37.11
N SER A 86 13.72 -17.90 36.21
CA SER A 86 13.77 -19.33 35.88
C SER A 86 12.40 -19.90 35.51
N LEU A 87 11.71 -19.22 34.58
CA LEU A 87 10.40 -19.57 34.05
C LEU A 87 10.48 -19.66 32.52
N PRO A 88 10.25 -20.83 31.90
CA PRO A 88 10.32 -20.95 30.44
C PRO A 88 9.26 -20.08 29.75
N LEU A 89 9.57 -19.58 28.55
CA LEU A 89 8.58 -18.92 27.69
C LEU A 89 7.74 -19.96 26.95
N GLU A 90 6.42 -19.78 26.95
CA GLU A 90 5.45 -20.65 26.28
C GLU A 90 4.57 -19.82 25.34
N LEU A 91 4.16 -20.39 24.22
CA LEU A 91 3.31 -19.72 23.25
C LEU A 91 1.90 -19.55 23.82
N HIS A 92 1.42 -18.32 23.92
CA HIS A 92 0.05 -18.01 24.30
C HIS A 92 -0.81 -17.86 23.03
N GLU A 93 -1.50 -18.94 22.66
CA GLU A 93 -2.20 -19.07 21.37
C GLU A 93 -3.19 -17.91 21.11
N ASP A 94 -4.00 -17.50 22.09
CA ASP A 94 -4.96 -16.40 21.94
C ASP A 94 -4.26 -15.06 21.60
N SER A 95 -3.06 -14.83 22.14
CA SER A 95 -2.25 -13.66 21.77
C SER A 95 -1.63 -13.82 20.38
N TYR A 96 -1.23 -15.04 20.00
CA TYR A 96 -0.67 -15.30 18.67
C TYR A 96 -1.73 -15.12 17.57
N GLU A 97 -2.96 -15.61 17.78
CA GLU A 97 -4.09 -15.34 16.88
C GLU A 97 -4.40 -13.85 16.78
N ARG A 98 -4.42 -13.11 17.91
CA ARG A 98 -4.65 -11.65 17.89
C ARG A 98 -3.57 -10.88 17.11
N ILE A 99 -2.32 -11.35 17.15
CA ILE A 99 -1.24 -10.79 16.31
C ILE A 99 -1.48 -11.09 14.82
N LYS A 100 -1.90 -12.33 14.46
CA LYS A 100 -2.28 -12.66 13.07
C LYS A 100 -3.43 -11.77 12.58
N GLU A 101 -4.48 -11.63 13.39
CA GLU A 101 -5.63 -10.76 13.10
C GLU A 101 -5.18 -9.32 12.83
N TYR A 102 -4.26 -8.77 13.63
CA TYR A 102 -3.74 -7.41 13.44
C TYR A 102 -3.07 -7.24 12.06
N PHE A 103 -2.20 -8.16 11.65
CA PHE A 103 -1.51 -8.09 10.35
C PHE A 103 -2.49 -8.27 9.17
N VAL A 104 -3.45 -9.19 9.29
CA VAL A 104 -4.53 -9.38 8.31
C VAL A 104 -5.39 -8.11 8.17
N ASN A 105 -5.88 -7.57 9.28
CA ASN A 105 -6.77 -6.40 9.30
C ASN A 105 -6.10 -5.10 8.86
N THR A 106 -4.78 -4.99 9.00
CA THR A 106 -4.00 -3.83 8.51
C THR A 106 -3.46 -3.99 7.09
N CYS A 107 -3.75 -5.13 6.43
CA CYS A 107 -3.23 -5.50 5.11
C CYS A 107 -1.69 -5.44 5.03
N ARG A 108 -1.00 -5.87 6.10
CA ARG A 108 0.46 -5.91 6.19
C ARG A 108 0.96 -7.35 6.28
N PRO A 109 2.07 -7.71 5.62
CA PRO A 109 2.69 -9.02 5.82
C PRO A 109 3.16 -9.15 7.29
N MET A 110 2.90 -10.31 7.88
CA MET A 110 3.33 -10.64 9.24
C MET A 110 4.82 -11.01 9.24
N PRO A 111 5.68 -10.33 10.03
CA PRO A 111 7.10 -10.68 10.14
C PRO A 111 7.28 -12.11 10.68
N PRO A 112 8.32 -12.86 10.27
CA PRO A 112 8.56 -14.22 10.77
C PRO A 112 8.69 -14.30 12.30
N ASP A 113 9.30 -13.27 12.91
CA ASP A 113 9.50 -13.17 14.35
C ASP A 113 8.27 -12.72 15.15
N ALA A 114 7.13 -12.45 14.48
CA ALA A 114 5.87 -12.05 15.12
C ALA A 114 5.37 -13.05 16.19
N GLU A 115 5.70 -14.34 16.06
CA GLU A 115 5.41 -15.36 17.08
C GLU A 115 6.11 -15.09 18.43
N LYS A 116 7.32 -14.51 18.43
CA LYS A 116 8.10 -14.26 19.65
C LYS A 116 7.37 -13.33 20.63
N GLN A 117 6.53 -12.41 20.14
CA GLN A 117 5.70 -11.53 20.98
C GLN A 117 4.59 -12.26 21.74
N ALA A 118 4.13 -13.42 21.25
CA ALA A 118 3.15 -14.25 21.95
C ALA A 118 3.79 -15.28 22.90
N ARG A 119 5.12 -15.32 23.02
CA ARG A 119 5.83 -16.24 23.92
C ARG A 119 6.03 -15.60 25.29
N LEU A 120 5.21 -15.98 26.26
CA LEU A 120 5.12 -15.37 27.59
C LEU A 120 5.63 -16.32 28.68
N PRO A 121 6.10 -15.83 29.85
CA PRO A 121 6.58 -16.69 30.92
C PRO A 121 5.50 -17.66 31.42
N ARG A 122 5.84 -18.94 31.61
CA ARG A 122 4.92 -19.98 32.11
C ARG A 122 4.19 -19.52 33.37
N GLY A 123 2.87 -19.52 33.33
CA GLY A 123 2.00 -19.13 34.44
C GLY A 123 1.78 -17.62 34.59
N ALA A 124 2.17 -16.81 33.61
CA ALA A 124 1.82 -15.40 33.57
C ALA A 124 0.31 -15.19 33.39
N ALA A 125 -0.26 -14.19 34.06
CA ALA A 125 -1.56 -13.63 33.74
C ALA A 125 -1.40 -12.66 32.57
N VAL A 126 -2.07 -12.92 31.44
CA VAL A 126 -1.88 -12.15 30.21
C VAL A 126 -2.77 -10.92 30.19
N PHE A 127 -2.22 -9.80 29.71
CA PHE A 127 -2.94 -8.55 29.44
C PHE A 127 -3.01 -8.36 27.91
N PRO A 128 -4.19 -8.56 27.29
CA PRO A 128 -4.36 -8.32 25.86
C PRO A 128 -3.94 -6.90 25.47
N ASN A 129 -3.43 -6.77 24.25
CA ASN A 129 -3.15 -5.48 23.64
C ASN A 129 -4.14 -5.26 22.51
N ASP A 130 -5.03 -4.28 22.68
CA ASP A 130 -6.07 -3.94 21.70
C ASP A 130 -5.66 -2.76 20.80
N HIS A 131 -4.47 -2.18 21.06
CA HIS A 131 -3.95 -0.98 20.40
C HIS A 131 -2.57 -1.18 19.73
N GLY A 132 -2.03 -2.40 19.79
CA GLY A 132 -0.75 -2.82 19.21
C GLY A 132 -0.59 -4.35 19.22
N THR A 133 0.59 -4.88 18.87
CA THR A 133 0.80 -6.34 18.73
C THR A 133 1.36 -7.03 19.96
N ALA A 134 2.09 -6.32 20.83
CA ALA A 134 2.78 -6.93 21.96
C ALA A 134 1.84 -7.04 23.18
N PRO A 135 1.42 -8.24 23.61
CA PRO A 135 0.66 -8.40 24.85
C PRO A 135 1.51 -8.04 26.06
N GLY A 136 0.87 -7.50 27.10
CA GLY A 136 1.47 -7.39 28.43
C GLY A 136 1.24 -8.66 29.24
N CYS A 137 1.90 -8.79 30.40
CA CYS A 137 1.56 -9.82 31.37
C CYS A 137 2.04 -9.50 32.80
N ALA A 138 1.51 -10.24 33.78
CA ALA A 138 1.94 -10.24 35.18
C ALA A 138 2.39 -11.64 35.62
N VAL A 139 3.51 -11.71 36.33
CA VAL A 139 4.13 -12.95 36.83
C VAL A 139 4.37 -12.84 38.33
N SER A 140 3.87 -13.82 39.09
CA SER A 140 4.14 -13.92 40.53
C SER A 140 5.30 -14.90 40.80
N ARG A 141 6.39 -14.44 41.41
CA ARG A 141 7.56 -15.27 41.74
C ARG A 141 8.25 -14.76 43.00
N TYR A 142 8.77 -15.67 43.83
CA TYR A 142 9.47 -15.33 45.09
C TYR A 142 8.69 -14.45 46.08
N GLY A 143 7.35 -14.42 45.98
CA GLY A 143 6.49 -13.54 46.80
C GLY A 143 6.30 -12.13 46.22
N GLN A 144 6.93 -11.83 45.09
CA GLN A 144 6.87 -10.55 44.37
C GLN A 144 6.00 -10.67 43.12
N GLN A 145 5.51 -9.52 42.65
CA GLN A 145 4.82 -9.38 41.37
C GLN A 145 5.75 -8.69 40.37
N ILE A 146 5.83 -9.21 39.14
CA ILE A 146 6.56 -8.60 38.03
C ILE A 146 5.58 -8.36 36.89
N PHE A 147 5.39 -7.10 36.49
CA PHE A 147 4.54 -6.71 35.37
C PHE A 147 5.42 -6.34 34.17
N LEU A 148 5.01 -6.80 32.99
CA LEU A 148 5.65 -6.57 31.70
C LEU A 148 4.63 -5.87 30.81
N LEU A 149 4.86 -4.60 30.51
CA LEU A 149 3.92 -3.72 29.81
C LEU A 149 4.57 -3.06 28.57
N PRO A 150 3.80 -2.69 27.54
CA PRO A 150 4.32 -1.99 26.37
C PRO A 150 4.89 -0.60 26.76
N GLY A 151 5.86 -0.12 25.99
CA GLY A 151 6.53 1.16 26.26
C GLY A 151 5.80 2.37 25.70
N GLU A 152 5.07 2.20 24.60
CA GLU A 152 4.34 3.24 23.89
C GLU A 152 3.06 3.65 24.67
N PRO A 153 2.90 4.93 25.05
CA PRO A 153 1.73 5.40 25.80
C PRO A 153 0.38 5.05 25.18
N ARG A 154 0.26 5.00 23.85
CA ARG A 154 -0.98 4.63 23.15
C ARG A 154 -1.42 3.17 23.39
N GLU A 155 -0.48 2.29 23.72
CA GLU A 155 -0.74 0.88 24.06
C GLU A 155 -0.81 0.69 25.58
N LEU A 156 0.09 1.35 26.32
CA LEU A 156 0.22 1.24 27.77
C LEU A 156 -1.00 1.77 28.53
N MET A 157 -1.50 2.95 28.17
CA MET A 157 -2.61 3.60 28.89
C MET A 157 -3.92 2.79 28.86
N PRO A 158 -4.43 2.34 27.69
CA PRO A 158 -5.64 1.51 27.66
C PRO A 158 -5.40 0.14 28.30
N MET A 159 -4.26 -0.52 28.03
CA MET A 159 -3.95 -1.81 28.67
C MET A 159 -3.94 -1.70 30.21
N PHE A 160 -3.40 -0.59 30.74
CA PHE A 160 -3.41 -0.35 32.17
C PHE A 160 -4.83 -0.18 32.71
N SER A 161 -5.65 0.66 32.08
CA SER A 161 -7.07 0.87 32.44
C SER A 161 -7.87 -0.42 32.44
N ASP A 162 -7.75 -1.20 31.38
CA ASP A 162 -8.74 -2.23 31.04
C ASP A 162 -8.36 -3.61 31.59
N TYR A 163 -7.07 -3.85 31.85
CA TYR A 163 -6.55 -5.14 32.32
C TYR A 163 -5.74 -5.04 33.62
N VAL A 164 -4.78 -4.10 33.73
CA VAL A 164 -3.87 -4.02 34.88
C VAL A 164 -4.57 -3.49 36.14
N ALA A 165 -5.38 -2.43 36.02
CA ALA A 165 -6.14 -1.84 37.12
C ALA A 165 -7.16 -2.83 37.74
N PRO A 166 -7.97 -3.58 36.96
CA PRO A 166 -8.77 -4.68 37.49
C PRO A 166 -7.96 -5.78 38.17
N TYR A 167 -6.81 -6.16 37.59
CA TYR A 167 -5.92 -7.17 38.18
C TYR A 167 -5.38 -6.73 39.55
N LEU A 168 -4.84 -5.51 39.65
CA LEU A 168 -4.37 -4.92 40.92
C LEU A 168 -5.49 -4.84 41.97
N SER A 169 -6.70 -4.46 41.55
CA SER A 169 -7.88 -4.39 42.44
C SER A 169 -8.22 -5.73 43.08
N ASN A 170 -8.07 -6.84 42.34
CA ASN A 170 -8.31 -8.19 42.85
C ASN A 170 -7.20 -8.68 43.79
N CYS A 171 -5.96 -8.22 43.60
CA CYS A 171 -4.81 -8.62 44.43
C CYS A 171 -4.74 -7.91 45.79
N ALA A 172 -5.29 -6.70 45.92
CA ALA A 172 -5.04 -5.83 47.08
C ALA A 172 -5.85 -6.16 48.35
N GLY A 173 -6.87 -7.02 48.28
CA GLY A 173 -7.69 -7.41 49.45
C GLY A 173 -8.58 -6.29 50.02
N GLY A 174 -8.65 -5.16 49.34
CA GLY A 174 -9.44 -3.97 49.64
C GLY A 174 -9.49 -3.08 48.40
N THR A 175 -10.46 -2.17 48.32
CA THR A 175 -10.56 -1.21 47.21
C THR A 175 -9.96 0.12 47.61
N ILE A 176 -9.12 0.66 46.74
CA ILE A 176 -8.59 2.01 46.85
C ILE A 176 -9.28 2.87 45.80
N VAL A 177 -9.69 4.06 46.20
CA VAL A 177 -10.38 5.03 45.34
C VAL A 177 -9.67 6.36 45.46
N SER A 178 -9.15 6.85 44.34
CA SER A 178 -8.73 8.24 44.21
C SER A 178 -9.82 9.08 43.55
N ARG A 179 -10.03 10.28 44.09
CA ARG A 179 -10.76 11.37 43.45
C ARG A 179 -9.82 12.55 43.22
N THR A 180 -10.05 13.32 42.17
CA THR A 180 -9.20 14.46 41.78
C THR A 180 -10.00 15.75 41.80
N VAL A 181 -9.49 16.77 42.49
CA VAL A 181 -10.05 18.12 42.46
C VAL A 181 -9.12 19.01 41.66
N GLY A 182 -9.60 19.47 40.50
CA GLY A 182 -8.87 20.35 39.60
C GLY A 182 -8.99 21.81 40.04
N VAL A 183 -7.87 22.48 40.20
CA VAL A 183 -7.76 23.86 40.72
C VAL A 183 -6.95 24.71 39.75
N PHE A 184 -7.33 25.96 39.56
CA PHE A 184 -6.58 26.90 38.73
C PHE A 184 -6.53 28.32 39.32
N GLY A 185 -5.39 29.00 39.15
CA GLY A 185 -5.18 30.38 39.57
C GLY A 185 -4.87 30.57 41.06
N LEU A 186 -4.38 29.53 41.73
CA LEU A 186 -3.75 29.60 43.06
C LEU A 186 -2.32 29.03 42.95
N THR A 187 -1.36 29.59 43.68
CA THR A 187 -0.01 29.05 43.75
C THR A 187 0.06 27.88 44.71
N GLU A 188 1.05 27.00 44.51
CA GLU A 188 1.30 25.83 45.37
C GLU A 188 1.40 26.21 46.85
N ALA A 189 2.15 27.28 47.17
CA ALA A 189 2.28 27.79 48.54
C ALA A 189 0.92 28.15 49.19
N VAL A 190 0.01 28.79 48.44
CA VAL A 190 -1.34 29.15 48.93
C VAL A 190 -2.25 27.93 49.05
N LEU A 191 -2.07 26.91 48.19
CA LEU A 191 -2.80 25.65 48.30
C LEU A 191 -2.36 24.87 49.54
N THR A 192 -1.05 24.73 49.75
CA THR A 192 -0.47 24.10 50.95
C THR A 192 -0.90 24.83 52.22
N GLU A 193 -0.85 26.16 52.26
CA GLU A 193 -1.29 26.97 53.41
C GLU A 193 -2.77 26.70 53.77
N ARG A 194 -3.67 26.66 52.77
CA ARG A 194 -5.12 26.51 53.00
C ARG A 194 -5.58 25.08 53.32
N LEU A 195 -4.75 24.09 53.03
CA LEU A 195 -5.10 22.66 53.08
C LEU A 195 -4.18 21.84 53.99
N ALA A 196 -3.23 22.46 54.70
CA ALA A 196 -2.21 21.78 55.50
C ALA A 196 -2.77 20.74 56.51
N ASP A 197 -3.95 20.99 57.08
CA ASP A 197 -4.65 20.08 58.01
C ASP A 197 -5.34 18.90 57.31
N LEU A 198 -5.60 18.99 56.00
CA LEU A 198 -6.14 17.91 55.18
C LEU A 198 -5.03 17.07 54.52
N MET A 199 -3.85 17.67 54.30
CA MET A 199 -2.68 17.02 53.69
C MET A 199 -1.90 16.17 54.72
N SER A 200 -2.59 15.20 55.34
CA SER A 200 -2.00 14.23 56.27
C SER A 200 -1.83 12.85 55.62
N GLU A 201 -0.98 12.01 56.21
CA GLU A 201 -0.83 10.60 55.83
C GLU A 201 -2.00 9.70 56.27
N ALA A 202 -3.00 10.24 56.97
CA ALA A 202 -4.18 9.48 57.36
C ALA A 202 -5.03 9.09 56.14
N ASN A 203 -5.95 8.15 56.33
CA ASN A 203 -6.91 7.70 55.31
C ASN A 203 -8.24 8.47 55.48
N PRO A 204 -8.73 9.27 54.50
CA PRO A 204 -8.14 9.53 53.17
C PRO A 204 -6.94 10.49 53.18
N ASN A 205 -5.96 10.21 52.32
CA ASN A 205 -4.77 11.02 52.10
C ASN A 205 -5.05 12.09 51.02
N VAL A 206 -4.48 13.29 51.16
CA VAL A 206 -4.56 14.36 50.14
C VAL A 206 -3.18 14.73 49.63
N ALA A 207 -2.89 14.43 48.37
CA ALA A 207 -1.67 14.81 47.66
C ALA A 207 -1.90 15.99 46.72
N LEU A 208 -0.96 16.95 46.69
CA LEU A 208 -0.99 18.13 45.81
C LEU A 208 0.01 17.96 44.66
N TYR A 209 -0.46 18.18 43.43
CA TYR A 209 0.35 18.23 42.22
C TYR A 209 0.13 19.59 41.52
N ALA A 210 1.07 20.52 41.63
CA ALA A 210 0.98 21.84 40.99
C ALA A 210 1.94 21.95 39.80
N LYS A 211 1.47 22.49 38.67
CA LYS A 211 2.29 22.78 37.50
C LYS A 211 1.65 23.86 36.62
N ASP A 212 2.45 24.80 36.11
CA ASP A 212 2.05 25.78 35.09
C ASP A 212 0.79 26.62 35.42
N GLY A 213 0.56 26.88 36.71
CA GLY A 213 -0.59 27.63 37.24
C GLY A 213 -1.89 26.83 37.45
N GLU A 214 -1.88 25.56 37.05
CA GLU A 214 -2.91 24.55 37.31
C GLU A 214 -2.44 23.62 38.46
N ALA A 215 -3.38 23.07 39.23
CA ALA A 215 -3.07 22.13 40.29
C ALA A 215 -4.14 21.05 40.42
N ILE A 216 -3.72 19.83 40.70
CA ILE A 216 -4.59 18.68 40.94
C ILE A 216 -4.38 18.22 42.38
N LEU A 217 -5.44 18.25 43.17
CA LEU A 217 -5.48 17.67 44.51
C LEU A 217 -6.07 16.27 44.40
N ARG A 218 -5.29 15.23 44.70
CA ARG A 218 -5.75 13.84 44.69
C ARG A 218 -6.09 13.38 46.10
N VAL A 219 -7.35 13.06 46.33
CA VAL A 219 -7.88 12.50 47.57
C VAL A 219 -7.96 10.98 47.40
N THR A 220 -7.15 10.23 48.12
CA THR A 220 -7.07 8.75 48.01
C THR A 220 -7.54 8.10 49.31
N ALA A 221 -8.60 7.28 49.24
CA ALA A 221 -9.09 6.49 50.36
C ALA A 221 -8.96 4.99 50.12
N HIS A 222 -8.73 4.24 51.18
CA HIS A 222 -8.72 2.77 51.20
C HIS A 222 -9.86 2.24 52.08
N ALA A 223 -10.64 1.28 51.57
CA ALA A 223 -11.68 0.58 52.33
C ALA A 223 -11.88 -0.86 51.83
N ALA A 224 -12.73 -1.63 52.49
CA ALA A 224 -13.02 -3.02 52.11
C ALA A 224 -13.71 -3.14 50.72
N ASN A 225 -14.39 -2.09 50.25
CA ASN A 225 -15.04 -2.05 48.94
C ASN A 225 -15.07 -0.62 48.38
N ARG A 226 -15.37 -0.50 47.07
CA ARG A 226 -15.39 0.79 46.34
C ARG A 226 -16.37 1.82 46.90
N ALA A 227 -17.54 1.39 47.40
CA ALA A 227 -18.57 2.30 47.89
C ALA A 227 -18.13 2.98 49.20
N ASP A 228 -17.56 2.20 50.13
CA ASP A 228 -17.01 2.72 51.38
C ASP A 228 -15.82 3.67 51.14
N ALA A 229 -14.92 3.32 50.20
CA ALA A 229 -13.80 4.18 49.83
C ALA A 229 -14.27 5.51 49.18
N LEU A 230 -15.28 5.47 48.31
CA LEU A 230 -15.93 6.68 47.79
C LEU A 230 -16.57 7.54 48.89
N ALA A 231 -17.24 6.91 49.85
CA ALA A 231 -17.88 7.59 50.98
C ALA A 231 -16.85 8.26 51.91
N LEU A 232 -15.66 7.69 52.06
CA LEU A 232 -14.55 8.31 52.78
C LEU A 232 -13.96 9.52 52.03
N CYS A 233 -13.80 9.44 50.70
CA CYS A 233 -13.30 10.58 49.91
C CYS A 233 -14.26 11.78 49.89
N ALA A 234 -15.57 11.55 49.90
CA ALA A 234 -16.60 12.58 49.72
C ALA A 234 -16.46 13.80 50.67
N PRO A 235 -16.43 13.67 52.01
CA PRO A 235 -16.33 14.82 52.92
C PRO A 235 -15.03 15.62 52.75
N VAL A 236 -13.92 14.96 52.38
CA VAL A 236 -12.63 15.64 52.14
C VAL A 236 -12.66 16.43 50.84
N VAL A 237 -13.24 15.86 49.77
CA VAL A 237 -13.48 16.57 48.50
C VAL A 237 -14.40 17.77 48.71
N ASP A 238 -15.51 17.61 49.42
CA ASP A 238 -16.46 18.69 49.70
C ASP A 238 -15.80 19.83 50.49
N GLU A 239 -14.95 19.53 51.48
CA GLU A 239 -14.21 20.51 52.27
C GLU A 239 -13.14 21.24 51.43
N ILE A 240 -12.42 20.55 50.55
CA ILE A 240 -11.50 21.18 49.58
C ILE A 240 -12.28 22.13 48.67
N CYS A 241 -13.38 21.67 48.08
CA CYS A 241 -14.26 22.49 47.25
C CYS A 241 -14.79 23.72 48.00
N ARG A 242 -15.17 23.58 49.28
CA ARG A 242 -15.64 24.68 50.12
C ARG A 242 -14.54 25.71 50.43
N ARG A 243 -13.30 25.29 50.66
CA ARG A 243 -12.15 26.17 50.99
C ARG A 243 -11.58 26.91 49.79
N LEU A 244 -11.56 26.25 48.63
CA LEU A 244 -10.99 26.81 47.40
C LEU A 244 -12.03 27.52 46.53
N GLY A 245 -13.31 27.16 46.65
CA GLY A 245 -14.43 27.82 45.99
C GLY A 245 -14.24 27.96 44.49
N VAL A 246 -14.38 29.19 43.98
CA VAL A 246 -14.29 29.53 42.54
C VAL A 246 -12.95 29.21 41.86
N ASN A 247 -11.92 28.80 42.60
CA ASN A 247 -10.67 28.32 42.02
C ASN A 247 -10.71 26.83 41.62
N VAL A 248 -11.67 26.05 42.13
CA VAL A 248 -11.93 24.70 41.65
C VAL A 248 -12.65 24.78 40.32
N TYR A 249 -12.12 24.08 39.29
CA TYR A 249 -12.75 23.98 37.97
C TYR A 249 -13.54 22.69 37.76
N GLY A 250 -13.40 21.71 38.66
CA GLY A 250 -14.16 20.46 38.62
C GLY A 250 -13.58 19.38 39.52
N VAL A 251 -14.36 18.32 39.71
CA VAL A 251 -13.94 17.08 40.38
C VAL A 251 -14.02 15.94 39.36
N ASP A 252 -12.95 15.16 39.23
CA ASP A 252 -12.81 14.03 38.28
C ASP A 252 -12.98 14.40 36.79
N VAL A 253 -12.72 15.67 36.44
CA VAL A 253 -12.82 16.20 35.06
C VAL A 253 -11.51 16.04 34.25
N GLY A 254 -10.39 15.81 34.93
CA GLY A 254 -9.08 15.54 34.35
C GLY A 254 -8.31 16.75 33.79
N SER A 255 -8.98 17.75 33.19
CA SER A 255 -8.32 19.00 32.77
C SER A 255 -9.27 20.18 32.60
N LEU A 256 -8.71 21.40 32.68
CA LEU A 256 -9.48 22.64 32.54
C LEU A 256 -10.21 22.77 31.18
N GLN A 257 -9.62 22.31 30.06
CA GLN A 257 -10.30 22.33 28.76
C GLN A 257 -11.51 21.37 28.69
N LYS A 258 -11.43 20.20 29.35
CA LYS A 258 -12.56 19.26 29.44
C LYS A 258 -13.72 19.87 30.23
N ALA A 259 -13.43 20.59 31.31
CA ALA A 259 -14.45 21.31 32.09
C ALA A 259 -15.19 22.36 31.25
N VAL A 260 -14.45 23.17 30.47
CA VAL A 260 -15.03 24.19 29.58
C VAL A 260 -15.90 23.55 28.50
N VAL A 261 -15.42 22.51 27.81
CA VAL A 261 -16.18 21.87 26.73
C VAL A 261 -17.42 21.17 27.26
N ALA A 262 -17.34 20.50 28.42
CA ALA A 262 -18.52 19.91 29.07
C ALA A 262 -19.59 20.95 29.43
N LEU A 263 -19.19 22.13 29.95
CA LEU A 263 -20.11 23.23 30.25
C LEU A 263 -20.71 23.85 28.97
N LEU A 264 -19.94 24.00 27.90
CA LEU A 264 -20.45 24.49 26.61
C LEU A 264 -21.50 23.53 26.02
N LEU A 265 -21.25 22.22 26.10
CA LEU A 265 -22.18 21.17 25.66
C LEU A 265 -23.48 21.19 26.47
N ASP A 266 -23.39 21.21 27.80
CA ASP A 266 -24.53 21.26 28.72
C ASP A 266 -25.39 22.52 28.52
N LYS A 267 -24.76 23.68 28.30
CA LYS A 267 -25.47 24.94 28.01
C LYS A 267 -25.85 25.14 26.54
N GLN A 268 -25.48 24.21 25.66
CA GLN A 268 -25.65 24.31 24.19
C GLN A 268 -25.14 25.64 23.59
N MET A 269 -24.04 26.16 24.15
CA MET A 269 -23.45 27.44 23.75
C MET A 269 -22.27 27.23 22.81
N LYS A 270 -22.24 27.97 21.71
CA LYS A 270 -21.11 27.99 20.78
C LYS A 270 -20.07 29.04 21.17
N ILE A 271 -18.81 28.73 20.90
CA ILE A 271 -17.64 29.58 21.15
C ILE A 271 -16.80 29.74 19.88
N ALA A 272 -16.24 30.93 19.69
CA ALA A 272 -15.24 31.25 18.67
C ALA A 272 -14.04 31.96 19.29
N THR A 273 -12.85 31.80 18.70
CA THR A 273 -11.60 32.32 19.28
C THR A 273 -10.82 33.20 18.30
N ALA A 274 -10.11 34.19 18.84
CA ALA A 274 -9.18 35.06 18.13
C ALA A 274 -7.86 35.12 18.89
N GLU A 275 -6.78 34.71 18.25
CA GLU A 275 -5.50 34.42 18.89
C GLU A 275 -4.35 35.16 18.19
N SER A 276 -3.68 36.06 18.90
CA SER A 276 -2.44 36.67 18.45
C SER A 276 -1.25 35.91 19.06
N CYS A 277 -0.80 36.26 20.26
CA CYS A 277 0.43 35.69 20.85
C CYS A 277 0.38 34.17 21.12
N THR A 278 -0.81 33.58 21.29
CA THR A 278 -1.00 32.13 21.47
C THR A 278 -1.03 31.36 20.15
N ALA A 279 -1.26 32.04 19.01
CA ALA A 279 -1.17 31.53 17.65
C ALA A 279 -1.92 30.21 17.37
N GLY A 280 -3.11 30.02 17.98
CA GLY A 280 -3.95 28.84 17.77
C GLY A 280 -3.94 27.83 18.93
N LEU A 281 -3.17 28.07 20.00
CA LEU A 281 -3.06 27.16 21.15
C LEU A 281 -4.36 27.02 21.96
N LEU A 282 -5.20 28.05 22.06
CA LEU A 282 -6.52 27.93 22.69
C LEU A 282 -7.44 27.04 21.83
N SER A 283 -7.44 27.27 20.53
CA SER A 283 -8.17 26.45 19.56
C SER A 283 -7.71 25.00 19.64
N GLY A 284 -6.39 24.76 19.67
CA GLY A 284 -5.76 23.45 19.88
C GLY A 284 -6.26 22.75 21.13
N ARG A 285 -6.14 23.39 22.31
CA ARG A 285 -6.59 22.81 23.59
C ARG A 285 -8.10 22.56 23.65
N LEU A 286 -8.93 23.34 22.97
CA LEU A 286 -10.35 23.01 22.81
C LEU A 286 -10.53 21.75 21.94
N THR A 287 -9.82 21.67 20.80
CA THR A 287 -9.91 20.53 19.85
C THR A 287 -9.35 19.20 20.38
N GLU A 288 -8.60 19.19 21.48
CA GLU A 288 -8.19 17.96 22.20
C GLU A 288 -9.38 17.20 22.79
N VAL A 289 -10.52 17.85 23.02
CA VAL A 289 -11.68 17.25 23.69
C VAL A 289 -12.67 16.69 22.66
N ALA A 290 -12.95 15.38 22.73
CA ALA A 290 -13.94 14.75 21.86
C ALA A 290 -15.34 15.42 21.99
N GLY A 291 -16.03 15.57 20.85
CA GLY A 291 -17.37 16.20 20.77
C GLY A 291 -17.38 17.73 20.67
N VAL A 292 -16.23 18.39 20.83
CA VAL A 292 -16.09 19.87 20.78
C VAL A 292 -16.54 20.51 19.46
N SER A 293 -16.57 19.77 18.35
CA SER A 293 -17.05 20.25 17.04
C SER A 293 -18.54 20.65 17.01
N SER A 294 -19.31 20.31 18.05
CA SER A 294 -20.69 20.76 18.22
C SER A 294 -20.83 22.15 18.88
N VAL A 295 -19.74 22.65 19.48
CA VAL A 295 -19.72 23.91 20.26
C VAL A 295 -18.60 24.87 19.85
N PHE A 296 -17.55 24.43 19.16
CA PHE A 296 -16.46 25.31 18.68
C PHE A 296 -16.62 25.60 17.18
N GLU A 297 -16.91 26.85 16.83
CA GLU A 297 -17.23 27.24 15.44
C GLU A 297 -15.98 27.55 14.62
N CYS A 298 -15.06 28.36 15.16
CA CYS A 298 -13.82 28.73 14.48
C CYS A 298 -12.77 29.29 15.44
N GLY A 299 -11.50 29.14 15.07
CA GLY A 299 -10.37 29.86 15.66
C GLY A 299 -9.61 30.68 14.62
N ILE A 300 -9.29 31.93 14.97
CA ILE A 300 -8.71 32.92 14.05
C ILE A 300 -7.34 33.34 14.58
N ALA A 301 -6.27 32.88 13.93
CA ALA A 301 -4.90 33.25 14.26
C ALA A 301 -4.57 34.68 13.75
N ALA A 302 -5.12 35.70 14.40
CA ALA A 302 -4.92 37.10 14.07
C ALA A 302 -3.56 37.64 14.55
N TYR A 303 -2.47 37.09 14.02
CA TYR A 303 -1.11 37.40 14.45
C TYR A 303 -0.71 38.85 14.11
N SER A 304 -0.99 39.32 12.89
CA SER A 304 -0.66 40.67 12.42
C SER A 304 -1.72 41.74 12.78
N LYS A 305 -1.43 43.04 12.55
CA LYS A 305 -2.41 44.12 12.76
C LYS A 305 -3.49 44.11 11.68
N GLU A 306 -3.12 43.76 10.45
CA GLU A 306 -3.99 43.70 9.28
C GLU A 306 -5.05 42.60 9.43
N ILE A 307 -4.72 41.43 10.00
CA ILE A 307 -5.72 40.38 10.26
C ILE A 307 -6.66 40.78 11.42
N LYS A 308 -6.15 41.47 12.45
CA LYS A 308 -7.00 42.06 13.51
C LYS A 308 -8.01 43.04 12.92
N HIS A 309 -7.59 43.90 11.98
CA HIS A 309 -8.50 44.83 11.31
C HIS A 309 -9.44 44.12 10.31
N ASN A 310 -8.88 43.50 9.26
CA ASN A 310 -9.63 43.04 8.10
C ASN A 310 -10.58 41.86 8.38
N ILE A 311 -10.24 40.98 9.33
CA ILE A 311 -11.05 39.78 9.66
C ILE A 311 -11.87 40.01 10.93
N LEU A 312 -11.21 40.42 12.02
CA LEU A 312 -11.90 40.62 13.31
C LEU A 312 -12.62 41.96 13.40
N GLY A 313 -12.34 42.92 12.50
CA GLY A 313 -12.97 44.25 12.54
C GLY A 313 -12.52 45.09 13.73
N VAL A 314 -11.29 44.86 14.25
CA VAL A 314 -10.69 45.75 15.26
C VAL A 314 -10.45 47.11 14.61
N PRO A 315 -10.97 48.23 15.15
CA PRO A 315 -10.77 49.56 14.56
C PRO A 315 -9.28 49.92 14.47
N ASN A 316 -8.86 50.59 13.40
CA ASN A 316 -7.47 51.07 13.29
C ASN A 316 -7.18 52.11 14.38
N GLU A 317 -8.17 52.90 14.76
CA GLU A 317 -8.12 53.84 15.88
C GLU A 317 -7.78 53.13 17.21
N THR A 318 -8.24 51.88 17.41
CA THR A 318 -7.85 51.06 18.57
C THR A 318 -6.37 50.65 18.47
N LEU A 319 -5.95 50.14 17.30
CA LEU A 319 -4.59 49.65 17.04
C LEU A 319 -3.51 50.73 17.04
N ASP A 320 -3.87 51.95 16.65
CA ASP A 320 -2.99 53.12 16.59
C ASP A 320 -2.89 53.83 17.96
N ARG A 321 -4.02 53.96 18.67
CA ARG A 321 -4.06 54.68 19.96
C ARG A 321 -3.57 53.84 21.15
N TYR A 322 -3.89 52.56 21.20
CA TYR A 322 -3.60 51.68 22.35
C TYR A 322 -2.54 50.60 22.03
N GLY A 323 -2.26 50.37 20.74
CA GLY A 323 -1.40 49.31 20.27
C GLY A 323 -2.11 47.94 20.24
N ALA A 324 -1.56 46.99 19.49
CA ALA A 324 -2.10 45.65 19.34
C ALA A 324 -2.08 44.83 20.64
N VAL A 325 -1.25 45.17 21.63
CA VAL A 325 -1.18 44.50 22.93
C VAL A 325 -1.88 45.35 23.99
N SER A 326 -3.20 45.48 23.90
CA SER A 326 -4.02 46.35 24.76
C SER A 326 -5.30 45.66 25.21
N PRO A 327 -5.90 46.06 26.34
CA PRO A 327 -7.20 45.54 26.75
C PRO A 327 -8.30 45.89 25.74
N GLU A 328 -8.22 47.06 25.09
CA GLU A 328 -9.12 47.47 24.01
C GLU A 328 -8.98 46.58 22.77
N THR A 329 -7.75 46.22 22.37
CA THR A 329 -7.56 45.27 21.26
C THR A 329 -8.05 43.87 21.63
N ALA A 330 -7.79 43.39 22.85
CA ALA A 330 -8.31 42.10 23.30
C ALA A 330 -9.85 42.05 23.25
N ARG A 331 -10.49 43.11 23.76
CA ARG A 331 -11.95 43.33 23.71
C ARG A 331 -12.49 43.25 22.28
N ASP A 332 -11.91 44.04 21.38
CA ASP A 332 -12.38 44.15 20.00
C ASP A 332 -12.11 42.84 19.23
N MET A 333 -11.01 42.13 19.52
CA MET A 333 -10.74 40.78 19.01
C MET A 333 -11.78 39.75 19.48
N ALA A 334 -12.21 39.79 20.75
CA ALA A 334 -13.23 38.88 21.27
C ALA A 334 -14.60 39.11 20.62
N VAL A 335 -15.01 40.38 20.49
CA VAL A 335 -16.24 40.77 19.77
C VAL A 335 -16.16 40.36 18.29
N GLY A 336 -15.01 40.57 17.66
CA GLY A 336 -14.73 40.13 16.30
C GLY A 336 -14.83 38.62 16.12
N ALA A 337 -14.25 37.83 17.02
CA ALA A 337 -14.32 36.37 16.99
C ALA A 337 -15.77 35.88 17.08
N ARG A 338 -16.54 36.41 18.04
CA ARG A 338 -17.97 36.11 18.22
C ARG A 338 -18.75 36.37 16.93
N ARG A 339 -18.53 37.53 16.29
CA ARG A 339 -19.19 37.94 15.04
C ARG A 339 -18.82 37.02 13.88
N VAL A 340 -17.53 36.73 13.66
CA VAL A 340 -17.06 35.93 12.53
C VAL A 340 -17.52 34.46 12.67
N GLY A 341 -17.41 33.90 13.86
CA GLY A 341 -17.86 32.53 14.14
C GLY A 341 -19.38 32.36 14.29
N SER A 342 -20.17 33.44 14.26
CA SER A 342 -21.61 33.43 14.57
C SER A 342 -21.96 32.72 15.90
N ALA A 343 -21.05 32.83 16.87
CA ALA A 343 -21.10 32.11 18.14
C ALA A 343 -21.82 32.92 19.24
N GLN A 344 -22.30 32.27 20.30
CA GLN A 344 -22.78 32.98 21.48
C GLN A 344 -21.64 33.68 22.23
N LEU A 345 -20.45 33.05 22.28
CA LEU A 345 -19.25 33.55 22.95
C LEU A 345 -18.09 33.77 21.98
N GLY A 346 -17.33 34.85 22.19
CA GLY A 346 -16.05 35.08 21.52
C GLY A 346 -14.92 35.29 22.52
N VAL A 347 -13.75 34.72 22.26
CA VAL A 347 -12.55 34.90 23.09
C VAL A 347 -11.45 35.58 22.28
N GLY A 348 -10.79 36.58 22.84
CA GLY A 348 -9.68 37.32 22.22
C GLY A 348 -8.42 37.27 23.08
N ILE A 349 -7.28 36.89 22.51
CA ILE A 349 -5.98 36.86 23.20
C ILE A 349 -4.93 37.67 22.45
N THR A 350 -4.34 38.68 23.10
CA THR A 350 -3.20 39.46 22.58
C THR A 350 -2.20 39.80 23.69
N GLY A 351 -0.90 39.78 23.39
CA GLY A 351 0.13 39.74 24.42
C GLY A 351 1.56 39.75 23.89
N VAL A 352 2.51 39.90 24.81
CA VAL A 352 3.96 39.77 24.56
C VAL A 352 4.44 38.42 25.13
N ALA A 353 4.52 37.41 24.27
CA ALA A 353 5.03 36.09 24.66
C ALA A 353 6.57 36.04 24.78
N GLY A 354 7.29 37.03 24.25
CA GLY A 354 8.76 37.07 24.29
C GLY A 354 9.45 36.32 23.15
N PRO A 355 10.80 36.30 23.13
CA PRO A 355 11.70 36.82 24.18
C PRO A 355 11.82 38.34 24.22
N ASP A 356 11.44 39.05 23.15
CA ASP A 356 11.53 40.52 23.08
C ASP A 356 10.28 41.23 23.65
N THR A 357 10.49 42.43 24.19
CA THR A 357 9.40 43.36 24.53
C THR A 357 8.68 43.88 23.29
N SER A 358 7.39 44.17 23.36
CA SER A 358 6.63 44.74 22.23
C SER A 358 5.77 45.92 22.66
N GLU A 359 5.71 46.98 21.84
CA GLU A 359 4.94 48.20 22.12
C GLU A 359 5.23 48.82 23.52
N GLY A 360 6.48 48.72 23.98
CA GLY A 360 6.90 49.20 25.31
C GLY A 360 6.41 48.34 26.49
N LYS A 361 5.78 47.19 26.23
CA LYS A 361 5.21 46.29 27.24
C LYS A 361 6.16 45.10 27.46
N PRO A 362 6.41 44.70 28.72
CA PRO A 362 7.34 43.61 29.03
C PRO A 362 6.79 42.25 28.58
N VAL A 363 7.72 41.31 28.35
CA VAL A 363 7.40 39.88 28.18
C VAL A 363 6.53 39.41 29.35
N GLY A 364 5.53 38.57 29.06
CA GLY A 364 4.56 38.11 30.05
C GLY A 364 3.31 38.97 30.17
N THR A 365 3.26 40.14 29.52
CA THR A 365 2.05 40.98 29.48
C THR A 365 1.07 40.40 28.46
N VAL A 366 -0.04 39.81 28.92
CA VAL A 366 -1.09 39.26 28.04
C VAL A 366 -2.47 39.75 28.47
N TYR A 367 -3.30 40.13 27.51
CA TYR A 367 -4.71 40.45 27.69
C TYR A 367 -5.56 39.34 27.08
N VAL A 368 -6.49 38.83 27.88
CA VAL A 368 -7.47 37.80 27.52
C VAL A 368 -8.85 38.39 27.71
N ALA A 369 -9.69 38.33 26.69
CA ALA A 369 -11.05 38.85 26.71
C ALA A 369 -12.08 37.77 26.37
N LEU A 370 -13.25 37.86 27.00
CA LEU A 370 -14.45 37.07 26.70
C LEU A 370 -15.58 38.05 26.39
N ALA A 371 -16.24 37.91 25.24
CA ALA A 371 -17.40 38.69 24.83
C ALA A 371 -18.65 37.80 24.67
N ASP A 372 -19.77 38.23 25.22
CA ASP A 372 -21.10 37.69 24.93
C ASP A 372 -21.90 38.65 24.01
N GLU A 373 -23.23 38.61 24.03
CA GLU A 373 -24.08 39.54 23.26
C GLU A 373 -24.12 40.98 23.82
N LYS A 374 -23.88 41.16 25.12
CA LYS A 374 -24.20 42.37 25.90
C LYS A 374 -22.99 42.97 26.61
N ARG A 375 -21.95 42.18 26.87
CA ARG A 375 -20.82 42.51 27.73
C ARG A 375 -19.52 41.88 27.23
N VAL A 376 -18.44 42.45 27.74
CA VAL A 376 -17.09 41.94 27.52
C VAL A 376 -16.25 42.05 28.79
N TRP A 377 -15.62 40.96 29.18
CA TRP A 377 -14.72 40.86 30.33
C TRP A 377 -13.29 40.77 29.83
N VAL A 378 -12.42 41.68 30.27
CA VAL A 378 -10.99 41.65 29.92
C VAL A 378 -10.17 41.40 31.18
N LYS A 379 -9.26 40.43 31.11
CA LYS A 379 -8.31 40.05 32.15
C LYS A 379 -6.89 40.32 31.67
N LYS A 380 -6.15 41.12 32.44
CA LYS A 380 -4.70 41.25 32.28
C LYS A 380 -3.98 40.13 33.03
N ILE A 381 -2.94 39.62 32.42
CA ILE A 381 -2.01 38.62 32.94
C ILE A 381 -0.62 39.28 32.87
N ASP A 382 0.12 39.20 33.97
CA ASP A 382 1.50 39.67 34.08
C ASP A 382 2.32 38.58 34.77
N THR A 383 3.20 37.90 34.05
CA THR A 383 4.23 37.04 34.67
C THR A 383 5.38 37.93 35.12
N LYS A 384 5.32 38.42 36.37
CA LYS A 384 6.14 39.54 36.85
C LYS A 384 7.64 39.27 37.03
N ASP A 385 8.10 38.04 36.80
CA ASP A 385 9.39 37.55 37.27
C ASP A 385 10.30 37.03 36.14
N GLY A 386 11.26 37.86 35.72
CA GLY A 386 12.44 37.43 34.95
C GLY A 386 12.23 37.10 33.47
N ALA A 387 13.20 36.38 32.89
CA ALA A 387 13.15 35.90 31.52
C ALA A 387 12.24 34.66 31.42
N VAL A 388 10.93 34.91 31.45
CA VAL A 388 9.91 33.85 31.39
C VAL A 388 9.93 33.18 30.02
N ASP A 389 9.87 31.84 30.01
CA ASP A 389 9.78 31.06 28.79
C ASP A 389 8.54 31.42 27.96
N ARG A 390 8.72 31.45 26.63
CA ARG A 390 7.69 31.86 25.67
C ARG A 390 6.50 30.92 25.69
N GLU A 391 6.73 29.62 25.78
CA GLU A 391 5.66 28.62 25.78
C GLU A 391 4.90 28.61 27.11
N TYR A 392 5.57 28.84 28.23
CA TYR A 392 4.91 29.09 29.52
C TYR A 392 3.95 30.29 29.47
N VAL A 393 4.37 31.44 28.92
CA VAL A 393 3.49 32.63 28.77
C VAL A 393 2.28 32.30 27.89
N ARG A 394 2.48 31.59 26.77
CA ARG A 394 1.39 31.16 25.88
C ARG A 394 0.43 30.20 26.57
N TYR A 395 0.94 29.20 27.28
CA TYR A 395 0.14 28.20 27.99
C TYR A 395 -0.72 28.86 29.09
N LEU A 396 -0.11 29.71 29.93
CA LEU A 396 -0.80 30.41 31.01
C LEU A 396 -1.89 31.35 30.49
N ALA A 397 -1.65 32.01 29.35
CA ALA A 397 -2.66 32.82 28.66
C ALA A 397 -3.89 32.00 28.23
N VAL A 398 -3.66 30.80 27.66
CA VAL A 398 -4.74 29.89 27.26
C VAL A 398 -5.49 29.33 28.48
N SER A 399 -4.79 28.91 29.54
CA SER A 399 -5.44 28.46 30.78
C SER A 399 -6.31 29.57 31.40
N HIS A 400 -5.84 30.82 31.42
CA HIS A 400 -6.65 31.96 31.87
C HIS A 400 -7.85 32.26 30.98
N ALA A 401 -7.78 31.98 29.67
CA ALA A 401 -8.93 32.10 28.77
C ALA A 401 -9.98 31.02 29.02
N LEU A 402 -9.55 29.77 29.18
CA LEU A 402 -10.43 28.65 29.55
C LEU A 402 -11.12 28.90 30.90
N ASP A 403 -10.38 29.35 31.92
CA ASP A 403 -10.93 29.71 33.24
C ASP A 403 -11.93 30.88 33.18
N LEU A 404 -11.71 31.87 32.31
CA LEU A 404 -12.65 32.98 32.12
C LEU A 404 -13.97 32.52 31.47
N VAL A 405 -13.89 31.64 30.46
CA VAL A 405 -15.06 31.01 29.84
C VAL A 405 -15.82 30.14 30.84
N ARG A 406 -15.10 29.30 31.60
CA ARG A 406 -15.67 28.44 32.66
C ARG A 406 -16.48 29.24 33.67
N ARG A 407 -15.88 30.27 34.29
CA ARG A 407 -16.54 31.11 35.31
C ARG A 407 -17.78 31.82 34.77
N TYR A 408 -17.77 32.21 33.50
CA TYR A 408 -18.96 32.76 32.84
C TYR A 408 -20.07 31.71 32.72
N LEU A 409 -19.76 30.50 32.25
CA LEU A 409 -20.73 29.42 32.07
C LEU A 409 -21.32 28.91 33.40
N GLU A 410 -20.51 28.84 34.46
CA GLU A 410 -20.93 28.48 35.82
C GLU A 410 -21.84 29.53 36.46
N ALA A 411 -21.72 30.81 36.09
CA ALA A 411 -22.58 31.87 36.62
C ALA A 411 -24.01 31.82 36.07
N LEU A 412 -24.25 31.17 34.92
CA LEU A 412 -25.56 31.15 34.25
C LEU A 412 -26.64 30.47 35.11
N PRO A 413 -27.88 31.02 35.15
CA PRO A 413 -28.41 32.10 34.31
C PRO A 413 -28.14 33.52 34.83
N THR A 414 -27.38 33.68 35.92
CA THR A 414 -26.93 35.02 36.36
C THR A 414 -25.77 35.50 35.49
N VAL A 415 -25.50 36.80 35.50
CA VAL A 415 -24.39 37.38 34.74
C VAL A 415 -23.16 37.41 35.64
N MET A 416 -22.04 36.83 35.19
CA MET A 416 -20.75 36.90 35.90
C MET A 416 -20.42 38.37 36.22
N ALA A 417 -20.15 38.65 37.50
CA ALA A 417 -19.93 40.01 37.98
C ALA A 417 -18.78 40.72 37.24
N GLY A 418 -18.94 42.02 37.02
CA GLY A 418 -18.08 42.80 36.13
C GLY A 418 -18.51 42.72 34.66
N GLY A 419 -17.57 43.03 33.77
CA GLY A 419 -17.78 43.12 32.32
C GLY A 419 -18.27 44.50 31.90
N GLU A 420 -17.58 45.12 30.94
CA GLU A 420 -18.01 46.38 30.33
C GLU A 420 -19.25 46.13 29.46
N PRO A 421 -20.30 46.98 29.51
CA PRO A 421 -21.40 46.86 28.58
C PRO A 421 -20.91 47.17 27.17
N LEU A 422 -21.30 46.33 26.21
CA LEU A 422 -21.18 46.66 24.80
C LEU A 422 -22.15 47.81 24.52
N LEU A 423 -21.62 49.04 24.42
CA LEU A 423 -22.37 50.18 23.95
C LEU A 423 -23.00 49.84 22.60
N SER A 424 -24.29 50.15 22.42
CA SER A 424 -25.03 49.85 21.20
C SER A 424 -24.20 50.19 19.97
N PRO A 425 -24.03 49.25 19.01
CA PRO A 425 -23.13 49.49 17.89
C PRO A 425 -23.52 50.77 17.15
N ALA A 426 -22.53 51.57 16.77
CA ALA A 426 -22.68 52.38 15.58
C ALA A 426 -23.12 51.44 14.44
N GLU A 427 -24.03 51.88 13.57
CA GLU A 427 -24.47 51.06 12.43
C GLU A 427 -23.23 50.54 11.69
N PRO A 428 -23.19 49.24 11.35
CA PRO A 428 -21.97 48.63 10.87
C PRO A 428 -21.56 49.26 9.55
N VAL A 429 -20.50 50.07 9.58
CA VAL A 429 -19.72 50.37 8.38
C VAL A 429 -19.28 49.01 7.82
N PRO A 430 -19.70 48.60 6.62
CA PRO A 430 -19.33 47.31 6.09
C PRO A 430 -17.81 47.26 5.94
N ALA A 431 -17.16 46.28 6.58
CA ALA A 431 -15.72 46.11 6.46
C ALA A 431 -15.37 45.80 4.99
N GLU A 432 -14.79 46.76 4.29
CA GLU A 432 -14.19 46.53 2.98
C GLU A 432 -12.94 45.68 3.19
N ILE A 433 -12.99 44.43 2.73
CA ILE A 433 -11.79 43.62 2.51
C ILE A 433 -10.99 44.35 1.41
N PRO A 434 -9.71 44.72 1.63
CA PRO A 434 -8.95 45.43 0.61
C PRO A 434 -8.72 44.53 -0.61
N GLU A 435 -9.44 44.78 -1.72
CA GLU A 435 -9.03 44.26 -3.03
C GLU A 435 -7.73 44.99 -3.42
N ALA A 436 -6.61 44.26 -3.40
CA ALA A 436 -5.34 44.72 -3.95
C ALA A 436 -5.57 45.30 -5.36
N ALA A 437 -5.19 46.56 -5.59
CA ALA A 437 -5.39 47.45 -6.77
C ALA A 437 -6.08 46.89 -8.05
N VAL A 438 -7.22 46.21 -7.90
CA VAL A 438 -7.85 45.35 -8.91
C VAL A 438 -9.34 45.19 -8.58
N ALA A 439 -10.21 46.00 -9.20
CA ALA A 439 -11.66 45.85 -9.07
C ALA A 439 -12.41 46.41 -10.30
N PRO A 440 -13.07 45.54 -11.08
CA PRO A 440 -14.46 45.84 -11.49
C PRO A 440 -15.35 44.58 -11.60
N PRO A 441 -16.66 44.75 -11.86
CA PRO A 441 -17.68 45.32 -10.99
C PRO A 441 -18.39 44.24 -10.14
N ARG A 442 -18.92 44.65 -8.96
CA ARG A 442 -19.87 43.90 -8.11
C ARG A 442 -19.71 42.36 -8.11
N ARG A 443 -18.75 41.86 -7.33
CA ARG A 443 -18.72 40.44 -6.95
C ARG A 443 -19.95 40.09 -6.09
N LYS A 444 -21.01 39.61 -6.77
CA LYS A 444 -22.02 38.73 -6.17
C LYS A 444 -21.28 37.70 -5.30
N HIS A 445 -21.82 37.31 -4.13
CA HIS A 445 -21.34 36.21 -3.26
C HIS A 445 -20.35 35.31 -3.99
N PHE A 446 -19.08 35.13 -3.57
CA PHE A 446 -18.07 34.43 -4.39
C PHE A 446 -18.60 33.13 -5.02
N LEU A 447 -19.24 32.29 -4.20
CA LEU A 447 -19.99 31.11 -4.62
C LEU A 447 -21.10 31.43 -5.65
N ARG A 448 -21.99 32.41 -5.43
CA ARG A 448 -22.96 32.90 -6.44
C ARG A 448 -22.34 33.57 -7.68
N SER A 449 -21.06 33.96 -7.68
CA SER A 449 -20.38 34.53 -8.86
C SER A 449 -19.63 33.51 -9.70
N VAL A 450 -19.32 32.34 -9.13
CA VAL A 450 -18.52 31.26 -9.74
C VAL A 450 -19.34 29.97 -9.92
N LEU A 451 -20.31 29.70 -9.04
CA LEU A 451 -21.27 28.59 -9.13
C LEU A 451 -22.65 29.08 -9.58
N PRO A 452 -23.42 28.27 -10.33
CA PRO A 452 -24.81 28.55 -10.68
C PRO A 452 -25.71 28.73 -9.44
N TRP A 453 -26.59 29.73 -9.45
CA TRP A 453 -27.51 29.99 -8.34
C TRP A 453 -28.96 30.08 -8.80
N LYS A 454 -29.89 29.68 -7.92
CA LYS A 454 -31.33 29.71 -8.21
C LYS A 454 -31.79 31.16 -8.41
N GLY A 455 -32.29 31.47 -9.61
CA GLY A 455 -32.68 32.83 -10.03
C GLY A 455 -31.70 33.55 -10.97
N ASP A 456 -30.57 32.92 -11.35
CA ASP A 456 -29.70 33.47 -12.40
C ASP A 456 -30.28 33.22 -13.82
N GLY A 457 -30.01 34.14 -14.75
CA GLY A 457 -30.43 34.01 -16.15
C GLY A 457 -29.58 33.00 -16.94
N ARG A 458 -30.15 32.39 -17.99
CA ARG A 458 -29.52 31.30 -18.78
C ARG A 458 -28.07 31.60 -19.20
N ALA A 459 -27.79 32.79 -19.74
CA ALA A 459 -26.44 33.18 -20.16
C ALA A 459 -25.45 33.34 -18.98
N GLU A 460 -25.92 33.80 -17.82
CA GLU A 460 -25.07 33.97 -16.65
C GLU A 460 -24.75 32.63 -15.96
N ILE A 461 -25.68 31.67 -15.99
CA ILE A 461 -25.42 30.28 -15.58
C ILE A 461 -24.32 29.66 -16.45
N ILE A 462 -24.42 29.78 -17.78
CA ILE A 462 -23.42 29.25 -18.71
C ILE A 462 -22.03 29.84 -18.43
N ARG A 463 -21.93 31.16 -18.22
CA ARG A 463 -20.65 31.83 -17.90
C ARG A 463 -20.01 31.28 -16.61
N LYS A 464 -20.81 31.00 -15.58
CA LYS A 464 -20.34 30.49 -14.29
C LYS A 464 -19.86 29.04 -14.39
N CYS A 465 -20.64 28.18 -15.06
CA CYS A 465 -20.21 26.82 -15.37
C CYS A 465 -18.87 26.80 -16.13
N ALA A 466 -18.67 27.70 -17.10
CA ALA A 466 -17.41 27.80 -17.85
C ALA A 466 -16.22 28.22 -16.96
N ILE A 467 -16.39 29.20 -16.08
CA ILE A 467 -15.33 29.63 -15.14
C ILE A 467 -14.98 28.49 -14.15
N LEU A 468 -16.00 27.79 -13.62
CA LEU A 468 -15.77 26.65 -12.74
C LEU A 468 -15.04 25.51 -13.46
N ALA A 469 -15.40 25.23 -14.72
CA ALA A 469 -14.71 24.23 -15.54
C ALA A 469 -13.23 24.60 -15.78
N VAL A 470 -12.92 25.87 -16.06
CA VAL A 470 -11.53 26.34 -16.21
C VAL A 470 -10.76 26.25 -14.89
N PHE A 471 -11.38 26.56 -13.75
CA PHE A 471 -10.73 26.44 -12.44
C PHE A 471 -10.47 24.98 -12.04
N LEU A 472 -11.44 24.08 -12.28
CA LEU A 472 -11.25 22.64 -12.10
C LEU A 472 -10.20 22.08 -13.05
N LEU A 473 -10.13 22.56 -14.30
CA LEU A 473 -9.07 22.23 -15.25
C LEU A 473 -7.70 22.70 -14.73
N LEU A 474 -7.58 23.89 -14.14
CA LEU A 474 -6.34 24.38 -13.55
C LEU A 474 -5.87 23.53 -12.36
N ILE A 475 -6.78 23.13 -11.47
CA ILE A 475 -6.48 22.19 -10.38
C ILE A 475 -6.07 20.83 -10.92
N ALA A 476 -6.78 20.31 -11.94
CA ALA A 476 -6.44 19.06 -12.59
C ALA A 476 -5.04 19.13 -13.24
N VAL A 477 -4.70 20.23 -13.92
CA VAL A 477 -3.37 20.45 -14.50
C VAL A 477 -2.30 20.52 -13.40
N ALA A 478 -2.52 21.24 -12.30
CA ALA A 478 -1.55 21.33 -11.20
C ALA A 478 -1.35 19.96 -10.50
N ALA A 479 -2.43 19.20 -10.29
CA ALA A 479 -2.37 17.84 -9.76
C ALA A 479 -1.66 16.88 -10.73
N THR A 480 -1.91 17.00 -12.04
CA THR A 480 -1.22 16.25 -13.09
C THR A 480 0.28 16.59 -13.13
N VAL A 481 0.66 17.86 -13.01
CA VAL A 481 2.08 18.27 -12.93
C VAL A 481 2.75 17.67 -11.69
N LEU A 482 2.13 17.76 -10.51
CA LEU A 482 2.65 17.13 -9.28
C LEU A 482 2.77 15.60 -9.42
N TYR A 483 1.79 14.97 -10.05
CA TYR A 483 1.79 13.53 -10.31
C TYR A 483 2.92 13.14 -11.26
N LEU A 484 3.02 13.75 -12.43
CA LEU A 484 3.98 13.40 -13.49
C LEU A 484 5.43 13.72 -13.10
N TYR A 485 5.69 14.86 -12.46
CA TYR A 485 7.08 15.34 -12.23
C TYR A 485 7.64 15.02 -10.84
N VAL A 486 6.83 14.58 -9.87
CA VAL A 486 7.29 14.26 -8.51
C VAL A 486 6.87 12.85 -8.10
N LEU A 487 5.57 12.56 -8.06
CA LEU A 487 5.08 11.30 -7.49
C LEU A 487 5.41 10.09 -8.37
N GLN A 488 5.24 10.21 -9.69
CA GLN A 488 5.52 9.15 -10.65
C GLN A 488 7.02 8.77 -10.67
N PRO A 489 7.99 9.70 -10.84
CA PRO A 489 9.41 9.36 -10.75
C PRO A 489 9.81 8.73 -9.41
N MET A 490 9.32 9.24 -8.28
CA MET A 490 9.64 8.66 -6.96
C MET A 490 9.10 7.24 -6.80
N ASN A 491 7.89 6.96 -7.29
CA ASN A 491 7.31 5.62 -7.25
C ASN A 491 8.02 4.66 -8.21
N ASN A 492 8.45 5.16 -9.38
CA ASN A 492 9.21 4.39 -10.36
C ASN A 492 10.58 3.95 -9.80
N GLN A 493 11.35 4.87 -9.19
CA GLN A 493 12.61 4.54 -8.51
C GLN A 493 12.42 3.51 -7.40
N ARG A 494 11.40 3.68 -6.53
CA ARG A 494 11.09 2.72 -5.46
C ARG A 494 10.79 1.32 -5.99
N LEU A 495 10.02 1.22 -7.09
CA LEU A 495 9.72 -0.05 -7.74
C LEU A 495 11.00 -0.75 -8.20
N TYR A 496 11.87 -0.08 -8.94
CA TYR A 496 13.07 -0.73 -9.49
C TYR A 496 14.14 -1.04 -8.42
N ASN A 497 14.23 -0.25 -7.35
CA ASN A 497 15.05 -0.60 -6.18
C ASN A 497 14.56 -1.91 -5.54
N GLN A 498 13.25 -2.06 -5.32
CA GLN A 498 12.67 -3.31 -4.80
C GLN A 498 12.87 -4.50 -5.75
N LEU A 499 12.84 -4.29 -7.07
CA LEU A 499 13.12 -5.35 -8.04
C LEU A 499 14.60 -5.74 -8.04
N THR A 500 15.51 -4.81 -7.75
CA THR A 500 16.94 -5.09 -7.56
C THR A 500 17.15 -5.96 -6.32
N GLU A 501 16.44 -5.72 -5.22
CA GLU A 501 16.48 -6.56 -4.00
C GLU A 501 15.95 -7.99 -4.25
N LEU A 502 15.09 -8.20 -5.25
CA LEU A 502 14.64 -9.53 -5.69
C LEU A 502 15.61 -10.21 -6.68
N TYR A 503 16.59 -9.49 -7.22
CA TYR A 503 17.56 -9.98 -8.18
C TYR A 503 18.92 -10.20 -7.52
N ASP A 504 19.10 -11.39 -6.95
CA ASP A 504 20.37 -11.81 -6.34
C ASP A 504 21.00 -12.94 -7.15
N VAL A 505 22.21 -12.67 -7.68
CA VAL A 505 23.01 -13.61 -8.48
C VAL A 505 23.87 -14.50 -7.58
N ASP A 506 24.31 -13.99 -6.43
CA ASP A 506 25.22 -14.68 -5.51
C ASP A 506 24.44 -15.57 -4.51
N ASN A 507 23.23 -15.14 -4.13
CA ASN A 507 22.35 -15.82 -3.18
C ASN A 507 20.87 -15.75 -3.62
N PRO A 508 20.50 -16.43 -4.73
CA PRO A 508 19.18 -16.33 -5.34
C PRO A 508 18.04 -16.78 -4.41
N SER A 509 16.99 -15.96 -4.32
CA SER A 509 15.79 -16.28 -3.54
C SER A 509 14.98 -17.42 -4.17
N VAL A 510 15.08 -18.62 -3.59
CA VAL A 510 14.41 -19.84 -4.09
C VAL A 510 12.98 -19.95 -3.52
N ILE A 511 11.98 -19.75 -4.39
CA ILE A 511 10.56 -20.00 -4.08
C ILE A 511 10.09 -21.30 -4.77
N GLU A 512 10.61 -22.43 -4.29
CA GLU A 512 10.38 -23.76 -4.89
C GLU A 512 8.90 -24.19 -4.89
N SER A 513 8.07 -23.63 -3.99
CA SER A 513 6.66 -24.01 -3.84
C SER A 513 5.66 -23.22 -4.70
N GLU A 514 6.07 -22.13 -5.37
CA GLU A 514 5.16 -21.26 -6.14
C GLU A 514 5.44 -21.26 -7.66
N LEU A 515 6.58 -21.79 -8.10
CA LEU A 515 7.04 -21.73 -9.50
C LEU A 515 6.73 -22.98 -10.32
N ALA A 516 5.48 -23.47 -10.26
CA ALA A 516 5.02 -24.64 -11.04
C ALA A 516 5.08 -24.45 -12.58
N TYR A 517 5.36 -23.24 -13.06
CA TYR A 517 5.39 -22.84 -14.48
C TYR A 517 6.66 -22.06 -14.88
N ALA A 518 7.75 -22.18 -14.11
CA ALA A 518 9.05 -21.67 -14.55
C ALA A 518 9.51 -22.35 -15.85
N PRO A 519 10.08 -21.63 -16.84
CA PRO A 519 10.63 -22.24 -18.04
C PRO A 519 11.78 -23.20 -17.72
N ASP A 520 11.81 -24.36 -18.38
CA ASP A 520 12.87 -25.35 -18.20
C ASP A 520 14.27 -24.74 -18.48
N GLY A 521 15.16 -24.87 -17.51
CA GLY A 521 16.51 -24.31 -17.55
C GLY A 521 16.64 -22.84 -17.12
N MET A 522 15.59 -22.23 -16.57
CA MET A 522 15.68 -20.87 -16.00
C MET A 522 16.65 -20.81 -14.80
N LEU A 523 17.49 -19.76 -14.77
CA LEU A 523 18.43 -19.48 -13.69
C LEU A 523 17.69 -19.02 -12.42
N SER A 524 18.05 -19.58 -11.26
CA SER A 524 17.33 -19.35 -10.00
C SER A 524 17.29 -17.89 -9.53
N GLN A 525 18.26 -17.07 -9.92
CA GLN A 525 18.29 -15.61 -9.70
C GLN A 525 17.09 -14.86 -10.29
N PHE A 526 16.37 -15.46 -11.25
CA PHE A 526 15.15 -14.89 -11.82
C PHE A 526 13.86 -15.40 -11.16
N ASN A 527 13.91 -16.37 -10.25
CA ASN A 527 12.72 -17.01 -9.66
C ASN A 527 11.75 -16.00 -9.03
N ALA A 528 12.24 -15.16 -8.13
CA ALA A 528 11.41 -14.16 -7.44
C ALA A 528 10.84 -13.09 -8.39
N LEU A 529 11.60 -12.69 -9.41
CA LEU A 529 11.12 -11.77 -10.45
C LEU A 529 10.04 -12.43 -11.32
N TYR A 530 10.26 -13.68 -11.73
CA TYR A 530 9.35 -14.41 -12.63
C TYR A 530 8.02 -14.73 -11.94
N ALA A 531 8.05 -15.05 -10.64
CA ALA A 531 6.85 -15.21 -9.82
C ALA A 531 6.01 -13.93 -9.74
N ARG A 532 6.66 -12.75 -9.76
CA ARG A 532 5.98 -11.44 -9.76
C ARG A 532 5.50 -11.00 -11.15
N ASN A 533 6.30 -11.23 -12.20
CA ASN A 533 5.86 -11.08 -13.60
C ASN A 533 6.59 -12.08 -14.51
N SER A 534 5.84 -13.01 -15.07
CA SER A 534 6.28 -14.07 -15.99
C SER A 534 6.82 -13.57 -17.35
N ASP A 535 6.76 -12.27 -17.64
CA ASP A 535 7.33 -11.69 -18.86
C ASP A 535 8.81 -11.29 -18.70
N VAL A 536 9.39 -11.38 -17.51
CA VAL A 536 10.84 -11.11 -17.34
C VAL A 536 11.65 -12.11 -18.16
N ARG A 537 12.60 -11.61 -18.96
CA ARG A 537 13.44 -12.41 -19.86
C ARG A 537 14.94 -12.15 -19.69
N GLY A 538 15.30 -11.11 -18.94
CA GLY A 538 16.67 -10.88 -18.52
C GLY A 538 16.80 -9.77 -17.49
N TRP A 539 18.04 -9.40 -17.19
CA TRP A 539 18.43 -8.29 -16.33
C TRP A 539 19.63 -7.57 -16.95
N LEU A 540 19.54 -6.24 -17.03
CA LEU A 540 20.54 -5.36 -17.63
C LEU A 540 21.20 -4.51 -16.56
N LYS A 541 22.52 -4.54 -16.51
CA LYS A 541 23.33 -3.70 -15.63
C LYS A 541 24.53 -3.13 -16.38
N ILE A 542 24.83 -1.85 -16.15
CA ILE A 542 26.11 -1.23 -16.53
C ILE A 542 26.71 -0.63 -15.27
N GLU A 543 27.80 -1.21 -14.79
CA GLU A 543 28.49 -0.77 -13.57
C GLU A 543 28.86 0.71 -13.66
N GLY A 544 28.75 1.44 -12.54
CA GLY A 544 29.01 2.87 -12.48
C GLY A 544 27.88 3.77 -13.02
N THR A 545 26.77 3.21 -13.50
CA THR A 545 25.61 3.97 -14.04
C THR A 545 24.30 3.66 -13.29
N ASN A 546 23.24 4.40 -13.59
CA ASN A 546 21.87 4.13 -13.14
C ASN A 546 21.15 3.05 -13.96
N ILE A 547 21.80 2.42 -14.95
CA ILE A 547 21.24 1.33 -15.74
C ILE A 547 21.39 0.03 -14.94
N ASN A 548 20.33 -0.33 -14.22
CA ASN A 548 20.21 -1.57 -13.46
C ASN A 548 18.73 -1.98 -13.40
N TYR A 549 18.25 -2.73 -14.41
CA TYR A 549 16.82 -2.95 -14.66
C TYR A 549 16.50 -4.37 -15.16
N PRO A 550 15.33 -4.91 -14.83
CA PRO A 550 14.82 -6.11 -15.50
C PRO A 550 14.53 -5.81 -16.98
N VAL A 551 14.70 -6.82 -17.82
CA VAL A 551 14.37 -6.76 -19.25
C VAL A 551 13.21 -7.70 -19.55
N MET A 552 12.14 -7.13 -20.11
CA MET A 552 10.89 -7.82 -20.37
C MET A 552 10.84 -8.41 -21.79
N ARG A 553 9.92 -9.34 -22.01
CA ARG A 553 9.57 -9.87 -23.33
C ARG A 553 9.01 -8.77 -24.24
N GLY A 554 9.46 -8.72 -25.51
CA GLY A 554 8.83 -7.94 -26.57
C GLY A 554 7.53 -8.57 -27.09
N ASP A 555 6.54 -7.73 -27.37
CA ASP A 555 5.17 -8.13 -27.72
C ASP A 555 4.64 -7.56 -29.05
N GLY A 556 5.44 -6.72 -29.73
CA GLY A 556 5.16 -6.17 -31.07
C GLY A 556 4.31 -4.91 -31.06
N GLN A 557 3.49 -4.73 -30.02
CA GLN A 557 2.75 -3.50 -29.76
C GLN A 557 3.55 -2.49 -28.92
N ASN A 558 4.79 -2.84 -28.54
CA ASN A 558 5.67 -2.04 -27.69
C ASN A 558 5.04 -1.76 -26.31
N PHE A 559 4.33 -2.72 -25.72
CA PHE A 559 3.59 -2.52 -24.46
C PHE A 559 4.48 -1.98 -23.34
N TYR A 560 5.65 -2.59 -23.13
CA TYR A 560 6.62 -2.21 -22.11
C TYR A 560 7.35 -0.88 -22.37
N ARG A 561 7.20 -0.28 -23.58
CA ARG A 561 7.57 1.12 -23.82
C ARG A 561 6.71 2.10 -23.04
N SER A 562 5.49 1.71 -22.65
CA SER A 562 4.52 2.56 -21.94
C SER A 562 4.00 1.94 -20.64
N HIS A 563 4.56 0.81 -20.21
CA HIS A 563 4.18 0.10 -18.99
C HIS A 563 5.43 -0.30 -18.18
N ASN A 564 5.33 -0.25 -16.86
CA ASN A 564 6.39 -0.69 -15.95
C ASN A 564 6.39 -2.22 -15.76
N PHE A 565 7.30 -2.70 -14.91
CA PHE A 565 7.40 -4.13 -14.57
C PHE A 565 6.10 -4.76 -14.04
N ASP A 566 5.30 -4.02 -13.26
CA ASP A 566 4.01 -4.53 -12.74
C ASP A 566 2.85 -4.38 -13.76
N ARG A 567 3.17 -4.20 -15.05
CA ARG A 567 2.23 -4.00 -16.18
C ARG A 567 1.30 -2.79 -16.00
N GLN A 568 1.70 -1.79 -15.19
CA GLN A 568 0.96 -0.54 -15.01
C GLN A 568 1.49 0.54 -15.96
N TYR A 569 0.61 1.40 -16.48
CA TYR A 569 1.02 2.49 -17.37
C TYR A 569 2.08 3.39 -16.72
N SER A 570 3.21 3.56 -17.39
CA SER A 570 4.33 4.38 -16.96
C SER A 570 5.02 5.03 -18.16
N ILE A 571 5.21 6.34 -18.11
CA ILE A 571 5.95 7.10 -19.14
C ILE A 571 7.43 6.70 -19.20
N TYR A 572 7.95 6.11 -18.12
CA TYR A 572 9.29 5.55 -18.06
C TYR A 572 9.38 4.23 -18.84
N GLY A 573 8.28 3.46 -18.89
CA GLY A 573 8.31 2.08 -19.36
C GLY A 573 9.19 1.18 -18.50
N VAL A 574 9.71 0.12 -19.12
CA VAL A 574 10.76 -0.78 -18.62
C VAL A 574 11.53 -1.31 -19.84
N PRO A 575 12.84 -1.63 -19.75
CA PRO A 575 13.54 -2.20 -20.89
C PRO A 575 12.90 -3.50 -21.37
N TYR A 576 12.86 -3.72 -22.68
CA TYR A 576 12.27 -4.92 -23.28
C TYR A 576 13.04 -5.37 -24.52
N PHE A 577 13.10 -6.68 -24.74
CA PHE A 577 13.67 -7.24 -25.96
C PHE A 577 12.83 -6.89 -27.19
N ASP A 578 13.46 -6.79 -28.35
CA ASP A 578 12.75 -6.82 -29.64
C ASP A 578 11.91 -8.10 -29.78
N THR A 579 10.78 -8.03 -30.49
CA THR A 579 9.87 -9.16 -30.73
C THR A 579 10.52 -10.41 -31.28
N ASN A 580 11.56 -10.23 -32.10
CA ASN A 580 12.18 -11.33 -32.81
C ASN A 580 13.18 -12.10 -31.91
N ALA A 581 13.47 -11.61 -30.70
CA ALA A 581 14.37 -12.27 -29.76
C ALA A 581 13.81 -13.62 -29.29
N ALA A 582 14.48 -14.70 -29.67
CA ALA A 582 14.12 -16.06 -29.29
C ALA A 582 14.61 -16.35 -27.87
N LEU A 583 13.75 -16.18 -26.86
CA LEU A 583 14.05 -16.51 -25.45
C LEU A 583 13.02 -17.53 -24.92
N VAL A 584 12.88 -18.63 -25.65
CA VAL A 584 11.85 -19.67 -25.41
C VAL A 584 12.41 -20.86 -24.63
N SER A 585 13.71 -21.12 -24.74
CA SER A 585 14.42 -22.19 -24.03
C SER A 585 15.90 -21.85 -23.84
N ALA A 586 16.61 -22.60 -22.99
CA ALA A 586 18.05 -22.46 -22.80
C ALA A 586 18.90 -22.71 -24.07
N ASP A 587 18.34 -23.41 -25.06
CA ASP A 587 18.94 -23.69 -26.38
C ASP A 587 18.64 -22.62 -27.44
N SER A 588 17.86 -21.58 -27.11
CA SER A 588 17.48 -20.55 -28.08
C SER A 588 18.69 -19.70 -28.49
N VAL A 589 19.03 -19.72 -29.79
CA VAL A 589 20.19 -19.02 -30.34
C VAL A 589 19.79 -17.63 -30.83
N ASN A 590 20.42 -16.59 -30.27
CA ASN A 590 20.30 -15.21 -30.76
C ASN A 590 21.69 -14.74 -31.20
N ARG A 591 21.87 -14.46 -32.50
CA ARG A 591 23.11 -13.88 -33.06
C ARG A 591 23.17 -12.36 -32.81
N SER A 592 22.02 -11.71 -32.73
CA SER A 592 21.86 -10.30 -32.34
C SER A 592 20.69 -10.20 -31.36
N LEU A 593 20.91 -9.66 -30.17
CA LEU A 593 19.88 -9.32 -29.20
C LEU A 593 19.68 -7.80 -29.20
N VAL A 594 18.45 -7.34 -29.42
CA VAL A 594 18.12 -5.92 -29.36
C VAL A 594 17.22 -5.66 -28.16
N ILE A 595 17.56 -4.64 -27.37
CA ILE A 595 16.83 -4.21 -26.18
C ILE A 595 16.47 -2.74 -26.33
N TYR A 596 15.18 -2.45 -26.30
CA TYR A 596 14.65 -1.10 -26.27
C TYR A 596 14.49 -0.62 -24.82
N GLY A 597 14.78 0.66 -24.60
CA GLY A 597 14.47 1.36 -23.35
C GLY A 597 14.26 2.84 -23.62
N ASN A 598 13.41 3.50 -22.84
CA ASN A 598 13.17 4.93 -23.00
C ASN A 598 14.31 5.76 -22.41
N ASN A 599 14.69 6.84 -23.06
CA ASN A 599 15.34 7.98 -22.40
C ASN A 599 14.25 8.86 -21.78
N ALA A 600 13.87 8.55 -20.53
CA ALA A 600 12.83 9.27 -19.81
C ALA A 600 13.34 10.52 -19.06
N GLY A 601 14.63 10.85 -19.19
CA GLY A 601 15.30 11.91 -18.45
C GLY A 601 15.41 11.65 -16.94
N GLY A 602 16.07 12.57 -16.23
CA GLY A 602 16.19 12.53 -14.77
C GLY A 602 16.96 11.32 -14.20
N GLY A 603 17.85 10.70 -14.99
CA GLY A 603 18.71 9.60 -14.53
C GLY A 603 18.00 8.25 -14.38
N GLN A 604 16.87 8.03 -15.07
CA GLN A 604 16.14 6.76 -15.06
C GLN A 604 16.12 6.10 -16.44
N MET A 605 15.90 4.78 -16.46
CA MET A 605 15.87 3.97 -17.69
C MET A 605 17.16 4.14 -18.51
N PHE A 606 17.09 4.38 -19.82
CA PHE A 606 18.27 4.53 -20.68
C PHE A 606 18.78 5.99 -20.73
N SER A 607 18.46 6.83 -19.75
CA SER A 607 18.96 8.21 -19.66
C SER A 607 20.49 8.30 -19.59
N ASP A 608 21.17 7.32 -18.98
CA ASP A 608 22.64 7.32 -18.95
C ASP A 608 23.26 6.78 -20.25
N LEU A 609 22.46 6.08 -21.08
CA LEU A 609 22.91 5.57 -22.37
C LEU A 609 23.23 6.73 -23.34
N THR A 610 22.58 7.89 -23.18
CA THR A 610 22.90 9.07 -24.00
C THR A 610 24.27 9.67 -23.72
N ASN A 611 24.90 9.39 -22.57
CA ASN A 611 26.26 9.86 -22.29
C ASN A 611 27.30 9.21 -23.23
N TYR A 612 27.01 8.03 -23.79
CA TYR A 612 27.88 7.42 -24.80
C TYR A 612 27.90 8.21 -26.13
N TYR A 613 26.96 9.12 -26.39
CA TYR A 613 26.88 9.84 -27.68
C TYR A 613 28.10 10.75 -27.93
N ASP A 614 28.49 11.56 -26.94
CA ASP A 614 29.54 12.57 -27.08
C ASP A 614 30.55 12.62 -25.91
N ASP A 615 30.52 11.67 -24.96
CA ASP A 615 31.56 11.52 -23.92
C ASP A 615 32.39 10.21 -24.06
N LEU A 616 33.55 10.35 -24.72
CA LEU A 616 34.57 9.30 -24.79
C LEU A 616 35.12 8.86 -23.41
N SER A 617 35.06 9.73 -22.39
CA SER A 617 35.48 9.40 -21.02
C SER A 617 34.46 8.48 -20.35
N PHE A 618 33.17 8.69 -20.63
CA PHE A 618 32.09 7.80 -20.20
C PHE A 618 32.25 6.41 -20.83
N LEU A 619 32.50 6.34 -22.14
CA LEU A 619 32.78 5.06 -22.82
C LEU A 619 33.97 4.31 -22.21
N ARG A 620 35.07 5.02 -21.90
CA ARG A 620 36.26 4.44 -21.26
C ARG A 620 36.03 3.99 -19.83
N SER A 621 35.12 4.64 -19.10
CA SER A 621 34.77 4.29 -17.71
C SER A 621 33.79 3.12 -17.64
N HIS A 622 32.94 2.96 -18.66
CA HIS A 622 31.88 1.96 -18.71
C HIS A 622 31.93 1.13 -20.02
N PRO A 623 33.01 0.37 -20.30
CA PRO A 623 33.22 -0.33 -21.57
C PRO A 623 32.50 -1.68 -21.69
N VAL A 624 31.91 -2.18 -20.59
CA VAL A 624 31.29 -3.51 -20.48
C VAL A 624 29.84 -3.37 -19.99
N ILE A 625 28.95 -4.14 -20.62
CA ILE A 625 27.54 -4.29 -20.25
C ILE A 625 27.35 -5.69 -19.68
N GLU A 626 26.70 -5.81 -18.52
CA GLU A 626 26.19 -7.08 -18.02
C GLU A 626 24.74 -7.26 -18.49
N MET A 627 24.48 -8.34 -19.23
CA MET A 627 23.15 -8.68 -19.72
C MET A 627 22.94 -10.17 -19.55
N ASN A 628 22.26 -10.49 -18.46
CA ASN A 628 21.90 -11.85 -18.09
C ASN A 628 20.50 -12.14 -18.63
N THR A 629 20.37 -13.16 -19.47
CA THR A 629 19.07 -13.70 -19.85
C THR A 629 18.56 -14.63 -18.76
N ILE A 630 17.26 -14.97 -18.77
CA ILE A 630 16.70 -15.99 -17.86
C ILE A 630 17.39 -17.36 -17.94
N TYR A 631 18.18 -17.64 -18.99
CA TYR A 631 18.88 -18.94 -19.17
C TYR A 631 20.41 -18.87 -19.01
N ARG A 632 21.02 -17.69 -19.20
CA ARG A 632 22.48 -17.53 -19.30
C ARG A 632 22.91 -16.16 -18.80
N ASN A 633 23.89 -16.13 -17.89
CA ASN A 633 24.61 -14.92 -17.51
C ASN A 633 25.66 -14.59 -18.58
N ALA A 634 25.79 -13.30 -18.92
CA ALA A 634 26.72 -12.87 -19.97
C ALA A 634 27.15 -11.40 -19.81
N LYS A 635 28.43 -11.14 -20.10
CA LYS A 635 29.00 -9.80 -20.23
C LYS A 635 29.35 -9.51 -21.68
N TRP A 636 29.31 -8.23 -22.04
CA TRP A 636 29.37 -7.77 -23.43
C TRP A 636 30.26 -6.54 -23.54
N LYS A 637 31.27 -6.57 -24.41
CA LYS A 637 32.22 -5.47 -24.65
C LYS A 637 31.70 -4.52 -25.71
N ILE A 638 31.57 -3.24 -25.40
CA ILE A 638 31.07 -2.23 -26.35
C ILE A 638 32.09 -2.07 -27.49
N PHE A 639 31.62 -2.15 -28.74
CA PHE A 639 32.44 -2.10 -29.95
C PHE A 639 31.97 -1.03 -30.95
N SER A 640 30.78 -0.46 -30.75
CA SER A 640 30.21 0.63 -31.54
C SER A 640 29.18 1.40 -30.73
N VAL A 641 29.13 2.71 -30.95
CA VAL A 641 28.02 3.58 -30.51
C VAL A 641 27.61 4.36 -31.76
N MET A 642 26.35 4.27 -32.17
CA MET A 642 25.88 4.88 -33.42
C MET A 642 24.53 5.57 -33.24
N VAL A 643 24.26 6.57 -34.08
CA VAL A 643 22.88 7.03 -34.30
C VAL A 643 22.32 6.27 -35.51
N ALA A 644 21.13 5.70 -35.36
CA ALA A 644 20.40 5.02 -36.43
C ALA A 644 19.02 5.68 -36.62
N ALA A 645 18.44 5.53 -37.81
CA ALA A 645 17.01 5.75 -38.01
C ALA A 645 16.23 4.48 -37.63
N SER A 646 14.91 4.61 -37.47
CA SER A 646 13.99 3.47 -37.33
C SER A 646 14.21 2.47 -38.47
N PRO A 647 14.20 1.14 -38.23
CA PRO A 647 14.38 0.15 -39.30
C PRO A 647 13.37 0.27 -40.45
N GLU A 648 12.18 0.80 -40.17
CA GLU A 648 11.13 1.03 -41.17
C GLU A 648 11.44 2.20 -42.13
N ASP A 649 12.26 3.16 -41.70
CA ASP A 649 12.53 4.43 -42.39
C ASP A 649 14.00 4.58 -42.84
N GLY A 650 14.89 3.64 -42.47
CA GLY A 650 16.34 3.81 -42.51
C GLY A 650 17.11 2.87 -43.44
N ASP A 651 18.25 3.35 -43.96
CA ASP A 651 19.18 2.57 -44.81
C ASP A 651 19.92 1.42 -44.08
N PHE A 652 19.60 1.15 -42.82
CA PHE A 652 20.23 0.11 -42.00
C PHE A 652 19.30 -0.38 -40.89
N ASP A 653 18.76 -1.59 -41.09
CA ASP A 653 18.02 -2.31 -40.06
C ASP A 653 18.98 -2.87 -39.00
N PHE A 654 19.04 -2.21 -37.84
CA PHE A 654 19.79 -2.69 -36.68
C PHE A 654 19.04 -3.74 -35.83
N THR A 655 17.75 -3.97 -36.09
CA THR A 655 16.94 -5.00 -35.38
C THR A 655 17.17 -6.41 -35.89
N ARG A 656 17.78 -6.53 -37.08
CA ARG A 656 18.13 -7.79 -37.72
C ARG A 656 18.85 -8.75 -36.76
N ASN A 657 18.25 -9.93 -36.59
CA ASN A 657 18.77 -10.98 -35.71
C ASN A 657 18.98 -12.36 -36.38
N THR A 658 18.48 -12.54 -37.60
CA THR A 658 18.69 -13.74 -38.43
C THR A 658 19.62 -13.46 -39.61
N PHE A 659 20.58 -14.37 -39.81
CA PHE A 659 21.64 -14.30 -40.82
C PHE A 659 21.67 -15.60 -41.61
N ALA A 660 21.97 -15.54 -42.90
CA ALA A 660 22.02 -16.70 -43.79
C ALA A 660 23.27 -17.56 -43.53
N ASP A 661 24.39 -16.90 -43.23
CA ASP A 661 25.68 -17.50 -42.89
C ASP A 661 26.55 -16.51 -42.08
N GLU A 662 27.76 -16.92 -41.70
CA GLU A 662 28.68 -16.07 -40.94
C GLU A 662 29.28 -14.91 -41.76
N THR A 663 29.30 -14.98 -43.09
CA THR A 663 29.74 -13.85 -43.94
C THR A 663 28.71 -12.72 -43.90
N ASP A 664 27.44 -13.08 -43.95
CA ASP A 664 26.30 -12.17 -43.79
C ASP A 664 26.23 -11.56 -42.37
N PHE A 665 26.49 -12.35 -41.32
CA PHE A 665 26.64 -11.86 -39.94
C PHE A 665 27.81 -10.87 -39.80
N LEU A 666 29.01 -11.22 -40.27
CA LEU A 666 30.18 -10.33 -40.22
C LEU A 666 29.98 -9.07 -41.08
N GLY A 667 29.26 -9.18 -42.20
CA GLY A 667 28.84 -8.03 -43.01
C GLY A 667 27.93 -7.06 -42.24
N PHE A 668 26.96 -7.59 -41.51
CA PHE A 668 26.11 -6.80 -40.61
C PHE A 668 26.91 -6.14 -39.48
N ALA A 669 27.78 -6.88 -38.80
CA ALA A 669 28.66 -6.37 -37.75
C ALA A 669 29.60 -5.27 -38.25
N GLY A 670 30.17 -5.42 -39.46
CA GLY A 670 30.91 -4.38 -40.17
C GLY A 670 30.05 -3.14 -40.47
N GLY A 671 28.79 -3.36 -40.87
CA GLY A 671 27.79 -2.31 -41.06
C GLY A 671 27.51 -1.47 -39.80
N ILE A 672 27.52 -2.09 -38.61
CA ILE A 672 27.47 -1.41 -37.31
C ILE A 672 28.78 -0.66 -37.02
N ARG A 673 29.94 -1.26 -37.31
CA ARG A 673 31.25 -0.67 -37.00
C ARG A 673 31.54 0.59 -37.81
N VAL A 674 31.17 0.66 -39.09
CA VAL A 674 31.33 1.88 -39.92
C VAL A 674 30.39 3.04 -39.53
N ARG A 675 29.32 2.73 -38.78
CA ARG A 675 28.39 3.72 -38.20
C ARG A 675 28.80 4.17 -36.79
N SER A 676 29.84 3.56 -36.21
CA SER A 676 30.35 3.93 -34.89
C SER A 676 30.88 5.37 -34.89
N LEU A 677 30.39 6.18 -33.95
CA LEU A 677 30.91 7.50 -33.57
C LEU A 677 32.33 7.44 -32.99
N TYR A 678 32.83 6.23 -32.67
CA TYR A 678 34.17 5.98 -32.16
C TYR A 678 34.97 5.04 -33.05
N SER A 679 36.24 5.37 -33.25
CA SER A 679 37.23 4.52 -33.89
C SER A 679 37.97 3.69 -32.84
N TYR A 680 37.87 2.37 -32.95
CA TYR A 680 38.50 1.40 -32.06
C TYR A 680 39.77 0.84 -32.72
N PRO A 681 40.92 0.78 -32.02
CA PRO A 681 42.12 0.15 -32.57
C PRO A 681 41.92 -1.35 -32.84
N ASP A 682 42.70 -1.87 -33.79
CA ASP A 682 42.67 -3.29 -34.17
C ASP A 682 42.95 -4.19 -32.95
N GLY A 683 42.11 -5.21 -32.75
CA GLY A 683 42.24 -6.18 -31.67
C GLY A 683 41.73 -5.74 -30.28
N VAL A 684 41.28 -4.49 -30.09
CA VAL A 684 40.77 -4.01 -28.78
C VAL A 684 39.40 -4.60 -28.47
N VAL A 685 38.45 -4.46 -29.40
CA VAL A 685 37.23 -5.26 -29.44
C VAL A 685 37.00 -5.65 -30.90
N ASP A 686 37.35 -6.90 -31.21
CA ASP A 686 37.16 -7.55 -32.50
C ASP A 686 35.83 -8.31 -32.56
N ILE A 687 35.45 -8.77 -33.75
CA ILE A 687 34.28 -9.62 -34.01
C ILE A 687 34.73 -10.73 -34.97
N GLN A 688 34.39 -11.96 -34.63
CA GLN A 688 34.79 -13.20 -35.28
C GLN A 688 33.56 -14.05 -35.59
N GLU A 689 33.73 -15.08 -36.43
CA GLU A 689 32.70 -16.09 -36.68
C GLU A 689 32.29 -16.75 -35.35
N GLY A 690 30.98 -16.93 -35.14
CA GLY A 690 30.42 -17.50 -33.91
C GLY A 690 30.15 -16.51 -32.78
N ASP A 691 30.64 -15.26 -32.82
CA ASP A 691 30.32 -14.25 -31.79
C ASP A 691 28.84 -13.83 -31.82
N SER A 692 28.24 -13.50 -30.68
CA SER A 692 26.90 -12.87 -30.60
C SER A 692 26.97 -11.39 -30.23
N LEU A 693 25.99 -10.62 -30.68
CA LEU A 693 25.88 -9.16 -30.47
C LEU A 693 24.70 -8.79 -29.55
N LEU A 694 24.86 -7.70 -28.81
CA LEU A 694 23.84 -7.05 -27.99
C LEU A 694 23.75 -5.58 -28.41
N LEU A 695 22.55 -5.07 -28.68
CA LEU A 695 22.28 -3.70 -29.07
C LEU A 695 21.28 -3.09 -28.09
N LEU A 696 21.69 -2.05 -27.36
CA LEU A 696 20.80 -1.24 -26.53
C LEU A 696 20.35 -0.03 -27.33
N ALA A 697 19.04 0.13 -27.54
CA ALA A 697 18.46 1.21 -28.34
C ALA A 697 17.56 2.11 -27.50
N THR A 698 17.78 3.43 -27.58
CA THR A 698 16.92 4.45 -26.97
C THR A 698 16.48 5.51 -27.99
N PRO A 699 15.24 6.02 -27.93
CA PRO A 699 14.84 7.19 -28.71
C PRO A 699 15.79 8.37 -28.50
N PHE A 700 16.14 9.06 -29.59
CA PHE A 700 17.15 10.12 -29.63
C PHE A 700 16.81 11.28 -30.59
N SER A 701 15.56 11.35 -31.04
CA SER A 701 15.07 12.35 -32.01
C SER A 701 15.31 13.81 -31.60
N ASP A 702 15.19 14.15 -30.32
CA ASP A 702 15.39 15.52 -29.84
C ASP A 702 16.82 16.05 -30.09
N VAL A 703 17.82 15.15 -29.99
CA VAL A 703 19.24 15.47 -30.18
C VAL A 703 19.65 15.30 -31.64
N ALA A 704 19.26 14.17 -32.27
CA ALA A 704 19.55 13.90 -33.68
C ALA A 704 18.85 14.88 -34.64
N GLY A 705 17.71 15.42 -34.23
CA GLY A 705 16.98 16.45 -34.96
C GLY A 705 16.07 15.95 -36.08
N PHE A 706 15.72 14.66 -36.09
CA PHE A 706 14.75 14.03 -36.98
C PHE A 706 13.94 12.94 -36.24
N ASP A 707 12.70 12.71 -36.66
CA ASP A 707 11.80 11.73 -36.03
C ASP A 707 12.25 10.29 -36.29
N GLY A 708 12.02 9.39 -35.33
CA GLY A 708 12.42 7.98 -35.45
C GLY A 708 13.92 7.71 -35.25
N ALA A 709 14.70 8.69 -34.78
CA ALA A 709 16.11 8.49 -34.49
C ALA A 709 16.32 7.70 -33.18
N TYR A 710 17.26 6.76 -33.20
CA TYR A 710 17.71 6.01 -32.04
C TYR A 710 19.21 6.21 -31.81
N LEU A 711 19.62 6.31 -30.55
CA LEU A 711 21.00 6.06 -30.16
C LEU A 711 21.11 4.56 -29.85
N VAL A 712 22.08 3.90 -30.48
CA VAL A 712 22.29 2.46 -30.38
C VAL A 712 23.72 2.18 -29.90
N VAL A 713 23.84 1.54 -28.75
CA VAL A 713 25.10 1.06 -28.19
C VAL A 713 25.21 -0.44 -28.49
N ALA A 714 26.20 -0.83 -29.28
CA ALA A 714 26.40 -2.22 -29.70
C ALA A 714 27.63 -2.84 -29.03
N ALA A 715 27.44 -4.04 -28.48
CA ALA A 715 28.43 -4.79 -27.74
C ALA A 715 28.51 -6.25 -28.21
N ARG A 716 29.68 -6.88 -28.08
CA ARG A 716 29.94 -8.30 -28.40
C ARG A 716 30.02 -9.09 -27.10
N GLN A 717 29.42 -10.27 -27.05
CA GLN A 717 29.56 -11.19 -25.91
C GLN A 717 31.04 -11.53 -25.65
N VAL A 718 31.47 -11.47 -24.38
CA VAL A 718 32.80 -11.93 -23.94
C VAL A 718 32.89 -13.44 -24.18
N ARG A 719 33.98 -13.90 -24.83
CA ARG A 719 34.21 -15.32 -25.13
C ARG A 719 34.65 -16.09 -23.88
N ASP A 720 34.41 -17.39 -23.84
CA ASP A 720 34.85 -18.24 -22.71
C ASP A 720 36.37 -18.13 -22.49
N GLY A 721 36.77 -17.70 -21.29
CA GLY A 721 38.18 -17.49 -20.92
C GLY A 721 38.81 -16.18 -21.41
N GLU A 722 38.06 -15.30 -22.09
CA GLU A 722 38.49 -13.94 -22.42
C GLU A 722 38.40 -13.03 -21.17
N SER A 723 39.39 -12.15 -20.96
CA SER A 723 39.31 -11.16 -19.87
C SER A 723 38.14 -10.20 -20.11
N GLU A 724 37.44 -9.82 -19.05
CA GLU A 724 36.38 -8.80 -19.10
C GLU A 724 36.94 -7.39 -19.32
N GLU A 725 38.17 -7.13 -18.86
CA GLU A 725 38.82 -5.82 -18.97
C GLU A 725 39.02 -5.39 -20.44
N VAL A 726 38.83 -4.10 -20.71
CA VAL A 726 38.99 -3.51 -22.05
C VAL A 726 39.77 -2.20 -21.96
N ASP A 727 40.98 -2.17 -22.51
CA ASP A 727 41.76 -0.93 -22.62
C ASP A 727 41.26 -0.10 -23.81
N LEU A 728 40.40 0.88 -23.52
CA LEU A 728 39.90 1.86 -24.49
C LEU A 728 40.76 3.15 -24.56
N GLY A 729 41.98 3.14 -24.02
CA GLY A 729 42.90 4.28 -24.06
C GLY A 729 43.24 4.74 -25.49
N GLY A 730 43.30 3.80 -26.44
CA GLY A 730 43.52 4.07 -27.86
C GLY A 730 42.27 4.47 -28.67
N VAL A 731 41.06 4.42 -28.10
CA VAL A 731 39.82 4.80 -28.80
C VAL A 731 39.76 6.31 -29.00
N THR A 732 39.30 6.75 -30.17
CA THR A 732 39.11 8.17 -30.54
C THR A 732 37.76 8.40 -31.21
N TYR A 733 37.33 9.66 -31.37
CA TYR A 733 36.12 9.99 -32.15
C TYR A 733 36.33 9.70 -33.65
N ASN A 734 35.32 9.11 -34.28
CA ASN A 734 35.28 8.83 -35.71
C ASN A 734 34.52 9.93 -36.47
N SER A 735 35.25 10.90 -37.01
CA SER A 735 34.68 11.96 -37.87
C SER A 735 34.16 11.46 -39.23
N SER A 736 34.37 10.19 -39.56
CA SER A 736 33.93 9.55 -40.81
C SER A 736 32.83 8.50 -40.58
N ALA A 737 32.13 8.55 -39.45
CA ALA A 737 31.00 7.68 -39.15
C ALA A 737 29.89 7.85 -40.20
N VAL A 738 29.33 6.74 -40.68
CA VAL A 738 28.18 6.75 -41.60
C VAL A 738 26.93 7.15 -40.81
N MET A 739 26.42 8.36 -41.06
CA MET A 739 25.23 8.89 -40.38
C MET A 739 23.93 8.56 -41.14
N PRO A 740 22.80 8.38 -40.45
CA PRO A 740 21.51 8.06 -41.08
C PRO A 740 20.94 9.24 -41.88
N GLY A 741 20.05 8.91 -42.83
CA GLY A 741 19.25 9.91 -43.54
C GLY A 741 18.45 10.78 -42.56
N GLY A 742 18.45 12.10 -42.77
CA GLY A 742 17.85 13.08 -41.86
C GLY A 742 18.82 13.73 -40.86
N TRP A 743 20.06 13.25 -40.73
CA TRP A 743 21.06 13.87 -39.86
C TRP A 743 21.35 15.32 -40.24
N LYS A 744 21.32 16.23 -39.24
CA LYS A 744 21.64 17.67 -39.39
C LYS A 744 23.13 17.88 -39.70
N GLY A 745 23.48 17.72 -40.97
CA GLY A 745 24.84 17.87 -41.49
C GLY A 745 25.02 17.43 -42.94
N GLN A 746 24.10 16.63 -43.49
CA GLN A 746 24.14 16.28 -44.91
C GLN A 746 23.73 17.47 -45.80
N SER A 747 24.71 18.14 -46.41
CA SER A 747 24.46 18.87 -47.65
C SER A 747 24.26 17.84 -48.77
N SER A 748 23.04 17.74 -49.29
CA SER A 748 22.70 16.88 -50.43
C SER A 748 23.49 17.29 -51.69
N ALA A 749 24.55 16.55 -52.00
CA ALA A 749 25.45 16.86 -53.10
C ALA A 749 25.02 16.24 -54.44
N THR A 750 23.73 16.31 -54.79
CA THR A 750 23.20 16.22 -56.17
C THR A 750 21.74 16.71 -56.20
N ASP A 751 21.51 17.93 -56.66
CA ASP A 751 21.03 18.09 -58.04
C ASP A 751 21.07 19.54 -58.53
N SER A 752 21.50 19.73 -59.77
CA SER A 752 21.54 21.05 -60.40
C SER A 752 20.32 21.27 -61.28
N THR A 753 19.49 22.28 -61.00
CA THR A 753 19.26 23.42 -61.91
C THR A 753 18.13 24.39 -61.48
N SER A 754 18.40 25.69 -61.69
CA SER A 754 17.45 26.78 -61.98
C SER A 754 16.17 27.00 -61.14
N SER A 755 16.30 28.00 -60.24
CA SER A 755 15.68 29.35 -60.40
C SER A 755 14.43 29.76 -59.61
N SER A 756 14.49 31.03 -59.15
CA SER A 756 13.40 31.97 -58.81
C SER A 756 12.45 31.70 -57.64
N ARG A 757 12.82 32.32 -56.50
CA ARG A 757 11.98 33.18 -55.61
C ARG A 757 10.67 33.71 -56.27
N PRO A 758 9.57 33.92 -55.50
CA PRO A 758 9.58 34.94 -54.42
C PRO A 758 8.65 34.72 -53.20
N GLY A 759 8.85 35.56 -52.16
CA GLY A 759 7.91 35.79 -51.05
C GLY A 759 8.01 34.77 -49.91
N GLY A 760 8.28 35.11 -48.64
CA GLY A 760 8.51 36.41 -48.02
C GLY A 760 7.43 36.78 -47.01
N SER A 761 7.58 36.35 -45.76
CA SER A 761 7.64 37.23 -44.57
C SER A 761 7.41 36.43 -43.29
N ALA A 762 8.46 36.28 -42.48
CA ALA A 762 8.32 36.07 -41.04
C ALA A 762 8.30 37.44 -40.34
N ILE A 763 7.34 37.66 -39.44
CA ILE A 763 7.34 38.75 -38.44
C ILE A 763 6.74 38.11 -37.16
N THR A 764 7.47 37.81 -36.08
CA THR A 764 8.40 38.57 -35.19
C THR A 764 7.74 39.54 -34.19
N ARG A 765 8.50 39.80 -33.11
CA ARG A 765 8.29 40.74 -31.97
C ARG A 765 7.48 40.15 -30.80
N GLY A 766 7.97 40.09 -29.55
CA GLY A 766 9.24 40.57 -28.97
C GLY A 766 9.13 41.93 -28.29
N THR A 767 9.84 42.14 -27.17
CA THR A 767 10.19 43.46 -26.62
C THR A 767 11.27 43.35 -25.54
N ASP A 768 12.46 43.84 -25.90
CA ASP A 768 13.46 44.46 -25.00
C ASP A 768 12.96 45.92 -24.69
N PRO A 769 13.53 46.80 -23.82
CA PRO A 769 14.99 46.90 -23.63
C PRO A 769 15.57 47.54 -22.31
N ARG A 770 16.92 47.63 -22.29
CA ARG A 770 17.80 48.74 -21.80
C ARG A 770 18.34 48.84 -20.35
N ASP A 771 19.68 48.91 -20.33
CA ASP A 771 20.55 49.99 -19.82
C ASP A 771 21.19 49.99 -18.40
N GLU A 772 22.48 49.64 -18.45
CA GLU A 772 23.65 50.51 -18.17
C GLU A 772 24.10 50.88 -16.73
N THR A 773 25.28 50.29 -16.41
CA THR A 773 26.52 50.96 -15.95
C THR A 773 26.82 51.23 -14.47
N SER A 774 27.91 50.55 -14.05
CA SER A 774 29.08 51.10 -13.32
C SER A 774 29.01 51.30 -11.80
N SER A 775 29.93 50.66 -11.07
CA SER A 775 31.23 51.30 -10.73
C SER A 775 32.19 50.37 -9.95
N SER A 776 33.44 50.27 -10.43
CA SER A 776 34.75 50.19 -9.71
C SER A 776 34.96 49.31 -8.45
N SER A 777 36.15 48.72 -8.20
CA SER A 777 37.40 48.45 -8.95
C SER A 777 38.38 47.68 -8.03
N GLU A 778 39.54 47.24 -8.58
CA GLU A 778 40.72 46.65 -7.87
C GLU A 778 40.60 45.20 -7.37
N SER A 779 41.65 44.35 -7.39
CA SER A 779 42.93 44.34 -8.15
C SER A 779 43.63 42.97 -8.05
N GLY A 780 44.56 42.67 -8.98
CA GLY A 780 45.42 41.46 -9.01
C GLY A 780 44.72 40.21 -9.60
N GLY A 781 45.25 39.47 -10.57
CA GLY A 781 46.64 39.25 -11.03
C GLY A 781 46.95 37.75 -10.87
N SER A 782 47.52 37.00 -11.84
CA SER A 782 48.25 37.37 -13.05
C SER A 782 48.28 36.23 -14.09
N THR A 783 48.24 36.59 -15.39
CA THR A 783 48.84 35.92 -16.59
C THR A 783 48.64 34.41 -16.83
N THR A 784 47.98 33.94 -17.91
CA THR A 784 48.42 33.86 -19.35
C THR A 784 49.67 33.01 -19.60
N LEU A 785 49.86 32.22 -20.68
CA LEU A 785 49.17 31.88 -21.97
C LEU A 785 49.37 30.34 -22.20
N THR A 786 48.89 29.61 -23.23
CA THR A 786 49.05 29.80 -24.70
C THR A 786 48.27 28.73 -25.48
N GLU A 787 48.01 28.99 -26.76
CA GLU A 787 47.34 28.13 -27.76
C GLU A 787 48.40 27.57 -28.79
N PRO A 788 48.07 26.90 -29.93
CA PRO A 788 47.93 25.45 -30.15
C PRO A 788 48.99 24.86 -31.16
N VAL A 789 48.57 24.04 -32.17
CA VAL A 789 49.34 23.39 -33.30
C VAL A 789 49.97 22.01 -32.97
N SER A 790 50.05 20.97 -33.83
CA SER A 790 49.32 20.49 -35.05
C SER A 790 49.79 19.05 -35.39
N GLU A 791 49.08 18.39 -36.31
CA GLU A 791 49.53 17.35 -37.28
C GLU A 791 49.94 15.89 -36.91
N GLN A 792 49.36 15.01 -37.75
CA GLN A 792 49.60 13.62 -38.16
C GLN A 792 51.04 13.27 -38.66
N PRO A 793 51.35 12.04 -39.17
CA PRO A 793 50.82 10.68 -38.91
C PRO A 793 51.92 9.55 -38.84
N SER A 794 51.49 8.28 -38.85
CA SER A 794 51.98 7.16 -39.71
C SER A 794 52.68 5.92 -39.10
N PHE A 795 52.03 4.78 -39.38
CA PHE A 795 52.51 3.42 -39.72
C PHE A 795 53.53 2.62 -38.86
N ALA A 796 53.17 1.33 -38.73
CA ALA A 796 53.85 0.16 -38.15
C ALA A 796 55.03 -0.36 -39.07
N PRO A 797 55.67 -1.55 -38.88
CA PRO A 797 55.29 -2.69 -38.03
C PRO A 797 56.39 -3.59 -37.39
N ALA A 798 55.88 -4.62 -36.67
CA ALA A 798 56.33 -6.02 -36.63
C ALA A 798 57.46 -6.52 -35.68
N SER A 799 57.03 -7.52 -34.88
CA SER A 799 57.63 -8.86 -34.62
C SER A 799 58.92 -9.03 -33.79
N GLY A 800 58.96 -10.12 -32.98
CA GLY A 800 60.25 -10.81 -32.76
C GLY A 800 60.60 -11.59 -31.48
N THR A 801 59.73 -12.43 -30.90
CA THR A 801 60.08 -13.76 -30.29
C THR A 801 61.08 -13.95 -29.11
N THR A 802 60.85 -15.04 -28.35
CA THR A 802 61.79 -15.91 -27.58
C THR A 802 62.35 -15.53 -26.18
N ALA A 803 61.68 -16.08 -25.15
CA ALA A 803 62.17 -17.01 -24.11
C ALA A 803 63.61 -16.96 -23.52
N GLY A 804 63.75 -17.12 -22.18
CA GLY A 804 65.06 -17.50 -21.59
C GLY A 804 65.31 -17.44 -20.06
N SER A 805 64.57 -18.20 -19.23
CA SER A 805 65.03 -18.89 -17.99
C SER A 805 65.77 -18.20 -16.80
N THR A 806 65.16 -18.38 -15.61
CA THR A 806 65.73 -18.87 -14.31
C THR A 806 66.64 -18.05 -13.36
N THR A 807 66.30 -18.26 -12.07
CA THR A 807 67.11 -18.46 -10.82
C THR A 807 67.10 -17.38 -9.71
N ALA A 808 66.88 -17.84 -8.48
CA ALA A 808 66.87 -17.13 -7.18
C ALA A 808 68.29 -17.12 -6.52
N PRO A 809 68.58 -16.83 -5.21
CA PRO A 809 67.74 -16.93 -3.98
C PRO A 809 67.99 -15.88 -2.82
N ASP A 810 67.26 -16.04 -1.69
CA ASP A 810 67.60 -15.80 -0.24
C ASP A 810 68.35 -14.52 0.27
N THR A 811 68.26 -14.01 1.52
CA THR A 811 67.78 -14.49 2.85
C THR A 811 67.55 -13.31 3.87
N SER A 812 66.95 -13.59 5.04
CA SER A 812 67.30 -13.07 6.42
C SER A 812 66.32 -12.16 7.23
N ARG A 813 66.57 -12.07 8.56
CA ARG A 813 65.68 -11.74 9.74
C ARG A 813 66.41 -10.73 10.69
N PRO A 814 65.87 -10.11 11.80
CA PRO A 814 65.44 -10.80 13.06
C PRO A 814 64.44 -10.11 14.07
N SER A 815 63.90 -10.91 15.03
CA SER A 815 63.45 -10.55 16.44
C SER A 815 62.28 -9.54 16.69
N SER A 816 61.46 -9.59 17.77
CA SER A 816 61.59 -10.18 19.13
C SER A 816 60.25 -10.58 19.85
N SER A 817 60.37 -11.34 20.95
CA SER A 817 59.49 -11.62 22.16
C SER A 817 58.07 -11.01 22.34
N SER A 818 57.11 -11.61 23.10
CA SER A 818 57.11 -12.82 23.99
C SER A 818 55.72 -13.21 24.55
N GLN A 819 55.54 -14.51 24.87
CA GLN A 819 54.71 -15.11 25.98
C GLN A 819 53.16 -14.98 25.95
N THR A 820 52.30 -15.91 26.42
CA THR A 820 52.23 -17.41 26.65
C THR A 820 50.76 -17.70 27.09
N THR A 821 50.10 -18.87 27.03
CA THR A 821 50.40 -20.31 26.73
C THR A 821 49.08 -20.97 26.22
N SER A 822 49.10 -21.99 25.34
CA SER A 822 48.87 -23.45 25.57
C SER A 822 47.66 -23.85 26.45
N THR A 823 46.92 -24.95 26.22
CA THR A 823 47.24 -26.27 25.61
C THR A 823 45.89 -26.91 25.16
N THR A 824 45.68 -27.48 23.95
CA THR A 824 46.24 -28.69 23.28
C THR A 824 45.68 -30.04 23.79
N THR A 825 45.45 -30.98 22.85
CA THR A 825 45.03 -32.39 23.00
C THR A 825 43.54 -32.62 23.32
N GLY A 826 42.89 -33.69 22.86
CA GLY A 826 43.33 -34.75 21.94
C GLY A 826 42.26 -35.84 21.79
N ARG A 827 42.21 -36.50 20.62
CA ARG A 827 41.32 -37.63 20.32
C ARG A 827 41.64 -38.84 21.21
N PRO A 828 40.64 -39.65 21.58
CA PRO A 828 40.83 -41.09 21.41
C PRO A 828 39.64 -41.79 20.72
N THR A 829 39.96 -42.91 20.08
CA THR A 829 39.02 -43.88 19.51
C THR A 829 38.93 -45.08 20.47
N THR A 830 37.75 -45.62 20.73
CA THR A 830 37.60 -46.96 21.33
C THR A 830 36.34 -47.67 20.86
N THR A 831 36.40 -49.00 20.83
CA THR A 831 35.49 -49.91 20.13
C THR A 831 34.91 -50.96 21.09
N SER A 832 33.61 -51.26 21.00
CA SER A 832 32.93 -52.48 21.49
C SER A 832 31.49 -52.45 20.95
N THR A 833 30.99 -53.29 20.04
CA THR A 833 31.03 -54.77 19.83
C THR A 833 29.98 -55.53 20.65
N GLU A 834 29.41 -56.60 20.04
CA GLU A 834 28.40 -57.58 20.51
C GLU A 834 26.92 -57.15 20.32
N SER A 835 26.20 -57.63 19.27
CA SER A 835 25.67 -58.99 18.94
C SER A 835 24.26 -59.22 19.54
N THR A 836 23.33 -60.01 19.00
CA THR A 836 23.35 -61.20 18.10
C THR A 836 21.94 -61.28 17.43
N THR A 837 21.78 -61.45 16.09
CA THR A 837 21.45 -62.73 15.40
C THR A 837 19.96 -63.15 15.58
N THR A 838 19.16 -63.60 14.58
CA THR A 838 19.36 -64.76 13.68
C THR A 838 18.28 -64.84 12.56
N THR A 839 18.67 -65.12 11.28
CA THR A 839 17.97 -65.97 10.25
C THR A 839 16.50 -65.68 9.79
N ASN A 840 15.92 -66.07 8.64
CA ASN A 840 16.28 -66.69 7.32
C ASN A 840 14.97 -66.70 6.44
N THR A 841 14.87 -66.95 5.11
CA THR A 841 15.76 -67.04 3.92
C THR A 841 14.92 -67.11 2.62
N ASN A 842 15.49 -66.68 1.49
CA ASN A 842 15.22 -67.12 0.10
C ASN A 842 13.87 -66.84 -0.60
N GLY A 843 13.95 -66.30 -1.83
CA GLY A 843 12.86 -66.29 -2.82
C GLY A 843 13.12 -65.33 -4.00
N SER A 844 13.76 -65.81 -5.07
CA SER A 844 14.08 -65.02 -6.27
C SER A 844 12.98 -65.10 -7.34
N THR A 845 12.58 -63.95 -7.89
CA THR A 845 12.40 -63.70 -9.35
C THR A 845 12.25 -62.19 -9.59
N GLY A 846 12.86 -61.66 -10.66
CA GLY A 846 12.86 -60.21 -10.92
C GLY A 846 11.79 -59.74 -11.91
N THR A 847 11.34 -58.49 -11.77
CA THR A 847 10.75 -57.70 -12.87
C THR A 847 10.92 -56.20 -12.60
N THR A 848 11.14 -55.42 -13.66
CA THR A 848 11.25 -53.95 -13.65
C THR A 848 9.95 -53.25 -13.24
N SER A 849 10.00 -52.26 -12.33
CA SER A 849 9.09 -51.09 -12.34
C SER A 849 9.46 -50.00 -11.32
N THR A 850 9.49 -48.75 -11.82
CA THR A 850 9.13 -47.47 -11.15
C THR A 850 9.39 -47.27 -9.65
N THR A 851 10.35 -46.39 -9.33
CA THR A 851 10.36 -45.61 -8.09
C THR A 851 9.14 -44.70 -7.99
N SER A 852 8.43 -44.73 -6.87
CA SER A 852 7.31 -43.84 -6.58
C SER A 852 7.78 -42.38 -6.35
N PRO A 853 7.02 -41.36 -6.78
CA PRO A 853 7.29 -39.97 -6.39
C PRO A 853 6.95 -39.74 -4.90
N PRO A 854 7.44 -38.64 -4.29
CA PRO A 854 7.15 -38.31 -2.89
C PRO A 854 5.65 -38.09 -2.67
N THR A 855 5.14 -38.53 -1.51
CA THR A 855 3.75 -38.24 -1.11
C THR A 855 3.67 -36.85 -0.48
N GLU A 856 2.83 -35.97 -1.03
CA GLU A 856 2.53 -34.66 -0.45
C GLU A 856 1.99 -34.78 1.00
N PRO A 857 2.27 -33.81 1.88
CA PRO A 857 1.64 -33.76 3.19
C PRO A 857 0.12 -33.57 3.07
N ASN A 858 -0.62 -34.45 3.74
CA ASN A 858 -2.07 -34.58 3.59
C ASN A 858 -2.79 -33.35 4.19
N ALA A 859 -3.19 -32.39 3.35
CA ALA A 859 -4.02 -31.27 3.78
C ALA A 859 -5.36 -31.78 4.36
N ALA A 860 -5.68 -31.34 5.59
CA ALA A 860 -6.87 -31.82 6.30
C ALA A 860 -8.16 -31.39 5.58
N VAL A 861 -8.97 -32.37 5.18
CA VAL A 861 -10.27 -32.12 4.51
C VAL A 861 -11.21 -31.42 5.49
N PRO A 862 -11.75 -30.23 5.18
CA PRO A 862 -12.60 -29.49 6.11
C PRO A 862 -13.91 -30.24 6.40
N PRO A 863 -14.42 -30.18 7.64
CA PRO A 863 -15.68 -30.80 8.02
C PRO A 863 -16.87 -30.04 7.42
N VAL A 864 -17.98 -30.77 7.22
CA VAL A 864 -19.29 -30.14 6.99
C VAL A 864 -19.84 -29.73 8.36
N LEU A 865 -20.06 -28.43 8.57
CA LEU A 865 -20.58 -27.88 9.83
C LEU A 865 -22.11 -27.98 9.88
N ALA A 866 -22.67 -27.99 11.09
CA ALA A 866 -24.12 -27.89 11.29
C ALA A 866 -24.64 -26.50 10.86
N GLY A 867 -25.80 -26.46 10.20
CA GLY A 867 -26.47 -25.20 9.84
C GLY A 867 -27.05 -24.48 11.06
N SER A 868 -27.01 -23.15 11.02
CA SER A 868 -27.60 -22.27 12.05
C SER A 868 -29.05 -21.86 11.77
N HIS A 869 -29.59 -22.20 10.59
CA HIS A 869 -30.93 -21.83 10.14
C HIS A 869 -31.65 -23.04 9.52
N PRO A 870 -32.99 -23.14 9.65
CA PRO A 870 -33.79 -24.17 8.99
C PRO A 870 -33.72 -24.03 7.46
N GLU A 871 -33.89 -25.12 6.73
CA GLU A 871 -33.69 -25.12 5.27
C GLU A 871 -34.70 -24.25 4.52
N SER A 872 -35.90 -24.07 5.10
CA SER A 872 -36.91 -23.12 4.63
C SER A 872 -36.39 -21.68 4.50
N TYR A 873 -35.38 -21.28 5.29
CA TYR A 873 -34.73 -19.97 5.17
C TYR A 873 -33.93 -19.82 3.86
N TYR A 874 -33.40 -20.92 3.32
CA TYR A 874 -32.66 -20.93 2.06
C TYR A 874 -33.58 -21.24 0.86
N LEU A 875 -34.57 -22.13 1.01
CA LEU A 875 -35.49 -22.51 -0.07
C LEU A 875 -36.29 -21.33 -0.65
N GLN A 876 -36.67 -20.33 0.14
CA GLN A 876 -37.28 -19.09 -0.37
C GLN A 876 -36.42 -18.32 -1.41
N TYR A 877 -35.11 -18.61 -1.47
CA TYR A 877 -34.16 -18.09 -2.45
C TYR A 877 -33.74 -19.15 -3.48
N CYS A 878 -34.28 -20.38 -3.44
CA CYS A 878 -34.02 -21.39 -4.45
C CYS A 878 -35.07 -21.30 -5.56
N ARG A 879 -34.82 -20.46 -6.58
CA ARG A 879 -35.78 -20.27 -7.68
C ARG A 879 -35.06 -20.22 -9.00
N VAL A 880 -35.62 -20.86 -10.02
CA VAL A 880 -35.11 -20.86 -11.40
C VAL A 880 -36.27 -20.67 -12.39
N ILE A 881 -35.95 -20.25 -13.61
CA ILE A 881 -36.91 -20.20 -14.73
C ILE A 881 -36.50 -21.28 -15.75
N GLU A 882 -37.46 -22.04 -16.26
CA GLU A 882 -37.29 -22.98 -17.35
C GLU A 882 -38.33 -22.66 -18.43
N SER A 883 -37.89 -22.16 -19.58
CA SER A 883 -38.76 -21.80 -20.73
C SER A 883 -39.94 -20.91 -20.32
N GLY A 884 -39.66 -19.87 -19.52
CA GLY A 884 -40.66 -18.95 -18.97
C GLY A 884 -41.50 -19.49 -17.79
N VAL A 885 -41.37 -20.76 -17.40
CA VAL A 885 -42.03 -21.35 -16.23
C VAL A 885 -41.11 -21.28 -15.01
N LYS A 886 -41.62 -20.77 -13.89
CA LYS A 886 -40.87 -20.65 -12.64
C LYS A 886 -40.90 -21.97 -11.85
N ILE A 887 -39.75 -22.41 -11.36
CA ILE A 887 -39.59 -23.61 -10.50
C ILE A 887 -39.07 -23.15 -9.14
N GLU A 888 -39.78 -23.54 -8.09
CA GLU A 888 -39.50 -23.19 -6.68
C GLU A 888 -39.68 -24.46 -5.83
N PRO A 889 -38.60 -25.18 -5.45
CA PRO A 889 -38.70 -26.33 -4.56
C PRO A 889 -39.01 -25.93 -3.12
N ASP A 890 -40.08 -26.48 -2.54
CA ASP A 890 -40.51 -26.21 -1.16
C ASP A 890 -40.05 -27.28 -0.16
N ASN A 891 -39.51 -28.41 -0.63
CA ASN A 891 -39.07 -29.54 0.20
C ASN A 891 -37.80 -30.23 -0.35
N ARG A 892 -37.33 -31.25 0.38
CA ARG A 892 -36.09 -31.98 0.07
C ARG A 892 -36.18 -32.74 -1.25
N GLU A 893 -37.29 -33.41 -1.48
CA GLU A 893 -37.54 -34.25 -2.65
C GLU A 893 -37.55 -33.41 -3.94
N GLU A 894 -38.16 -32.22 -3.88
CA GLU A 894 -38.18 -31.25 -4.98
C GLU A 894 -36.81 -30.60 -5.20
N LEU A 895 -36.10 -30.21 -4.13
CA LEU A 895 -34.73 -29.69 -4.24
C LEU A 895 -33.80 -30.75 -4.87
N GLN A 896 -33.89 -32.00 -4.40
CA GLN A 896 -33.14 -33.12 -4.94
C GLN A 896 -33.47 -33.36 -6.42
N MET A 897 -34.74 -33.27 -6.81
CA MET A 897 -35.16 -33.41 -8.21
C MET A 897 -34.59 -32.27 -9.08
N LEU A 898 -34.67 -31.01 -8.63
CA LEU A 898 -34.09 -29.86 -9.34
C LEU A 898 -32.57 -30.02 -9.53
N LEU A 899 -31.85 -30.31 -8.44
CA LEU A 899 -30.40 -30.49 -8.47
C LEU A 899 -29.99 -31.72 -9.32
N ALA A 900 -30.75 -32.82 -9.29
CA ALA A 900 -30.49 -33.98 -10.13
C ALA A 900 -30.71 -33.70 -11.62
N ARG A 901 -31.72 -32.88 -11.98
CA ARG A 901 -31.92 -32.39 -13.36
C ARG A 901 -30.76 -31.49 -13.81
N ILE A 902 -30.24 -30.63 -12.93
CA ILE A 902 -29.04 -29.81 -13.21
C ILE A 902 -27.82 -30.72 -13.41
N VAL A 903 -27.53 -31.65 -12.49
CA VAL A 903 -26.42 -32.60 -12.61
C VAL A 903 -26.52 -33.45 -13.88
N LYS A 904 -27.70 -33.94 -14.26
CA LYS A 904 -27.91 -34.63 -15.54
C LYS A 904 -27.71 -33.71 -16.74
N THR A 905 -28.03 -32.42 -16.61
CA THR A 905 -27.81 -31.43 -17.68
C THR A 905 -26.32 -31.24 -17.93
N GLU A 906 -25.54 -31.00 -16.89
CA GLU A 906 -24.10 -30.70 -16.99
C GLU A 906 -23.23 -31.96 -17.20
N LEU A 907 -23.39 -33.00 -16.38
CA LEU A 907 -22.55 -34.21 -16.40
C LEU A 907 -23.15 -35.37 -17.22
N GLY A 908 -24.48 -35.41 -17.39
CA GLY A 908 -25.22 -36.59 -17.89
C GLY A 908 -25.24 -36.79 -19.41
N LYS A 909 -24.18 -36.45 -20.16
CA LYS A 909 -24.09 -36.73 -21.61
C LYS A 909 -22.72 -37.16 -22.15
N SER A 910 -21.65 -37.11 -21.37
CA SER A 910 -20.31 -37.46 -21.86
C SER A 910 -20.01 -38.96 -21.70
N SER A 911 -19.79 -39.63 -22.82
CA SER A 911 -19.20 -40.97 -22.90
C SER A 911 -17.70 -41.00 -22.58
N THR A 912 -17.09 -39.83 -22.37
CA THR A 912 -15.63 -39.62 -22.27
C THR A 912 -15.08 -39.96 -20.87
N PHE A 913 -15.91 -39.98 -19.81
CA PHE A 913 -15.43 -40.09 -18.42
C PHE A 913 -15.70 -41.44 -17.72
N GLY A 914 -16.75 -42.16 -18.11
CA GLY A 914 -17.13 -43.47 -17.57
C GLY A 914 -18.64 -43.66 -17.44
N THR A 915 -19.09 -44.79 -16.90
CA THR A 915 -20.52 -45.04 -16.66
C THR A 915 -20.98 -44.28 -15.40
N PRO A 916 -22.09 -43.51 -15.48
CA PRO A 916 -22.70 -42.89 -14.29
C PRO A 916 -23.04 -43.93 -13.21
N GLY A 917 -22.90 -43.55 -11.94
CA GLY A 917 -23.13 -44.45 -10.80
C GLY A 917 -21.91 -45.28 -10.36
N THR A 918 -20.74 -45.07 -10.95
CA THR A 918 -19.46 -45.56 -10.39
C THR A 918 -19.00 -44.68 -9.22
N ALA A 919 -18.37 -45.27 -8.20
CA ALA A 919 -18.12 -44.61 -6.90
C ALA A 919 -17.35 -43.28 -7.00
N GLY A 920 -16.35 -43.19 -7.88
CA GLY A 920 -15.66 -41.92 -8.17
C GLY A 920 -16.60 -40.90 -8.82
N TYR A 921 -17.31 -41.28 -9.88
CA TYR A 921 -18.20 -40.36 -10.59
C TYR A 921 -19.32 -39.77 -9.68
N MET A 922 -19.78 -40.53 -8.68
CA MET A 922 -20.73 -40.04 -7.67
C MET A 922 -20.20 -38.86 -6.84
N GLN A 923 -18.88 -38.77 -6.58
CA GLN A 923 -18.31 -37.65 -5.81
C GLN A 923 -18.30 -36.34 -6.62
N ALA A 924 -18.01 -36.43 -7.93
CA ALA A 924 -18.13 -35.30 -8.84
C ALA A 924 -19.58 -34.80 -8.95
N GLN A 925 -20.56 -35.71 -9.05
CA GLN A 925 -21.99 -35.39 -9.04
C GLN A 925 -22.42 -34.68 -7.74
N LYS A 926 -21.90 -35.11 -6.58
CA LYS A 926 -22.16 -34.48 -5.28
C LYS A 926 -21.58 -33.07 -5.19
N ALA A 927 -20.33 -32.87 -5.64
CA ALA A 927 -19.72 -31.54 -5.71
C ALA A 927 -20.53 -30.60 -6.62
N GLN A 928 -20.94 -31.10 -7.80
CA GLN A 928 -21.75 -30.36 -8.76
C GLN A 928 -23.09 -29.89 -8.16
N ALA A 929 -23.78 -30.74 -7.40
CA ALA A 929 -25.05 -30.38 -6.76
C ALA A 929 -24.91 -29.28 -5.71
N ILE A 930 -23.85 -29.31 -4.89
CA ILE A 930 -23.59 -28.31 -3.84
C ILE A 930 -23.24 -26.94 -4.45
N ALA A 931 -22.39 -26.92 -5.48
CA ALA A 931 -22.02 -25.71 -6.21
C ALA A 931 -23.22 -25.11 -6.97
N ALA A 932 -24.09 -25.97 -7.53
CA ALA A 932 -25.35 -25.56 -8.17
C ALA A 932 -26.31 -24.91 -7.18
N TYR A 933 -26.57 -25.57 -6.04
CA TYR A 933 -27.48 -25.03 -5.03
C TYR A 933 -27.00 -23.67 -4.50
N THR A 934 -25.72 -23.60 -4.12
CA THR A 934 -25.11 -22.39 -3.56
C THR A 934 -25.14 -21.21 -4.54
N THR A 935 -24.93 -21.45 -5.83
CA THR A 935 -25.04 -20.41 -6.88
C THR A 935 -26.46 -19.90 -7.06
N ILE A 936 -27.47 -20.78 -7.08
CA ILE A 936 -28.88 -20.37 -7.21
C ILE A 936 -29.27 -19.48 -6.02
N LEU A 937 -28.87 -19.85 -4.80
CA LEU A 937 -29.08 -19.04 -3.60
C LEU A 937 -28.40 -17.68 -3.72
N TYR A 938 -27.14 -17.62 -4.14
CA TYR A 938 -26.41 -16.37 -4.33
C TYR A 938 -27.11 -15.42 -5.32
N SER A 939 -27.45 -15.88 -6.53
CA SER A 939 -28.09 -15.01 -7.53
C SER A 939 -29.47 -14.53 -7.07
N ASN A 940 -30.26 -15.37 -6.41
CA ASN A 940 -31.58 -14.99 -5.91
C ASN A 940 -31.53 -14.05 -4.68
N GLN A 941 -30.60 -14.27 -3.75
CA GLN A 941 -30.52 -13.56 -2.48
C GLN A 941 -29.66 -12.29 -2.57
N VAL A 942 -28.51 -12.38 -3.22
CA VAL A 942 -27.50 -11.32 -3.30
C VAL A 942 -27.69 -10.47 -4.56
N GLU A 943 -27.75 -11.09 -5.74
CA GLU A 943 -27.89 -10.37 -7.02
C GLU A 943 -29.35 -9.98 -7.32
N LYS A 944 -30.32 -10.57 -6.60
CA LYS A 944 -31.77 -10.40 -6.79
C LYS A 944 -32.24 -10.79 -8.20
N ALA A 945 -31.55 -11.73 -8.83
CA ALA A 945 -31.84 -12.27 -10.15
C ALA A 945 -32.31 -13.73 -10.05
N ILE A 946 -33.33 -14.09 -10.84
CA ILE A 946 -33.77 -15.49 -10.98
C ILE A 946 -33.12 -16.05 -12.26
N PRO A 947 -32.21 -17.04 -12.17
CA PRO A 947 -31.54 -17.59 -13.34
C PRO A 947 -32.48 -18.40 -14.23
N GLU A 948 -32.39 -18.21 -15.55
CA GLU A 948 -33.05 -19.06 -16.54
C GLU A 948 -32.14 -20.25 -16.94
N MET A 949 -32.72 -21.44 -17.02
CA MET A 949 -32.02 -22.71 -17.22
C MET A 949 -32.80 -23.62 -18.17
N SER A 950 -32.07 -24.37 -19.00
CA SER A 950 -32.64 -25.44 -19.84
C SER A 950 -32.28 -26.78 -19.21
N LEU A 951 -33.23 -27.48 -18.59
CA LEU A 951 -32.97 -28.63 -17.74
C LEU A 951 -33.46 -29.93 -18.37
N LYS A 952 -32.58 -30.93 -18.49
CA LYS A 952 -33.00 -32.27 -18.96
C LYS A 952 -34.02 -32.89 -18.00
N SER A 953 -34.96 -33.67 -18.53
CA SER A 953 -35.85 -34.52 -17.73
C SER A 953 -35.08 -35.68 -17.10
N LEU A 954 -35.53 -36.15 -15.95
CA LEU A 954 -34.95 -37.27 -15.20
C LEU A 954 -35.93 -38.45 -15.23
N ASP A 955 -35.47 -39.61 -15.69
CA ASP A 955 -36.25 -40.86 -15.77
C ASP A 955 -35.73 -41.84 -14.70
N LEU A 956 -36.42 -41.91 -13.57
CA LEU A 956 -36.03 -42.77 -12.45
C LEU A 956 -36.17 -44.28 -12.73
N SER A 957 -36.71 -44.69 -13.88
CA SER A 957 -36.67 -46.08 -14.34
C SER A 957 -35.33 -46.45 -14.98
N ASN A 958 -34.55 -45.45 -15.42
CA ASN A 958 -33.21 -45.63 -15.94
C ASN A 958 -32.18 -45.68 -14.79
N ALA A 959 -31.37 -46.74 -14.74
CA ALA A 959 -30.40 -46.96 -13.67
C ALA A 959 -29.37 -45.83 -13.50
N ASN A 960 -28.97 -45.16 -14.58
CA ASN A 960 -27.98 -44.07 -14.54
C ASN A 960 -28.59 -42.78 -13.99
N ASP A 961 -29.81 -42.44 -14.41
CA ASP A 961 -30.58 -41.31 -13.89
C ASP A 961 -30.94 -41.53 -12.42
N ARG A 962 -31.28 -42.77 -12.05
CA ARG A 962 -31.53 -43.17 -10.67
C ARG A 962 -30.27 -43.02 -9.80
N ALA A 963 -29.10 -43.44 -10.29
CA ALA A 963 -27.84 -43.25 -9.59
C ALA A 963 -27.47 -41.77 -9.42
N ILE A 964 -27.75 -40.91 -10.40
CA ILE A 964 -27.63 -39.44 -10.27
C ILE A 964 -28.56 -38.94 -9.15
N TYR A 965 -29.83 -39.34 -9.18
CA TYR A 965 -30.83 -38.93 -8.18
C TYR A 965 -30.41 -39.31 -6.76
N ASP A 966 -30.03 -40.57 -6.55
CA ASP A 966 -29.64 -41.08 -5.23
C ASP A 966 -28.34 -40.42 -4.73
N ALA A 967 -27.34 -40.21 -5.60
CA ALA A 967 -26.09 -39.52 -5.24
C ALA A 967 -26.31 -38.05 -4.84
N VAL A 968 -27.22 -37.34 -5.52
CA VAL A 968 -27.61 -35.96 -5.15
C VAL A 968 -28.39 -35.94 -3.83
N GLY A 969 -29.20 -36.95 -3.55
CA GLY A 969 -29.98 -37.07 -2.31
C GLY A 969 -29.14 -37.11 -1.04
N GLU A 970 -27.91 -37.62 -1.10
CA GLU A 970 -26.96 -37.61 0.02
C GLU A 970 -26.45 -36.20 0.40
N VAL A 971 -26.48 -35.25 -0.53
CA VAL A 971 -25.93 -33.88 -0.33
C VAL A 971 -26.94 -32.76 -0.56
N ALA A 972 -28.19 -33.08 -0.86
CA ALA A 972 -29.26 -32.11 -1.05
C ALA A 972 -29.40 -31.19 0.17
N GLY A 973 -29.29 -29.87 -0.05
CA GLY A 973 -29.32 -28.85 1.00
C GLY A 973 -27.96 -28.53 1.64
N ILE A 974 -26.86 -29.21 1.28
CA ILE A 974 -25.51 -28.75 1.63
C ILE A 974 -25.15 -27.55 0.75
N LYS A 975 -24.65 -26.46 1.35
CA LYS A 975 -24.18 -25.26 0.65
C LYS A 975 -22.84 -24.76 1.19
N ILE A 976 -22.20 -23.85 0.45
CA ILE A 976 -21.01 -23.13 0.89
C ILE A 976 -21.44 -21.73 1.37
N LEU A 977 -21.16 -21.41 2.63
CA LEU A 977 -21.46 -20.10 3.23
C LEU A 977 -20.17 -19.38 3.62
N SER A 978 -20.18 -18.05 3.55
CA SER A 978 -19.20 -17.16 4.17
C SER A 978 -19.96 -16.17 5.04
N ASN A 979 -19.59 -16.06 6.32
CA ASN A 979 -20.30 -15.24 7.32
C ASN A 979 -21.84 -15.43 7.30
N GLY A 980 -22.30 -16.68 7.13
CA GLY A 980 -23.72 -17.05 7.09
C GLY A 980 -24.45 -16.79 5.76
N SER A 981 -23.82 -16.12 4.79
CA SER A 981 -24.39 -15.83 3.47
C SER A 981 -23.86 -16.79 2.40
N PRO A 982 -24.68 -17.20 1.40
CA PRO A 982 -24.19 -17.94 0.24
C PRO A 982 -23.11 -17.17 -0.50
N VAL A 983 -22.12 -17.87 -1.04
CA VAL A 983 -21.08 -17.30 -1.91
C VAL A 983 -21.30 -17.72 -3.36
N TYR A 984 -20.76 -16.97 -4.31
CA TYR A 984 -20.91 -17.32 -5.73
C TYR A 984 -19.96 -18.48 -6.09
N THR A 985 -20.51 -19.65 -6.42
CA THR A 985 -19.76 -20.89 -6.66
C THR A 985 -20.06 -21.47 -8.06
N PRO A 986 -19.70 -20.75 -9.14
CA PRO A 986 -20.13 -21.09 -10.49
C PRO A 986 -19.81 -22.56 -10.81
N TYR A 987 -20.86 -23.29 -11.18
CA TYR A 987 -20.88 -24.74 -11.43
C TYR A 987 -21.04 -25.05 -12.92
N PHE A 988 -21.15 -24.01 -13.74
CA PHE A 988 -21.43 -24.07 -15.16
C PHE A 988 -20.35 -23.33 -15.94
N ALA A 989 -20.38 -23.56 -17.24
CA ALA A 989 -19.38 -23.14 -18.18
C ALA A 989 -19.42 -21.61 -18.46
N PHE A 990 -18.27 -20.95 -18.44
CA PHE A 990 -18.08 -19.52 -18.71
C PHE A 990 -16.87 -19.20 -19.62
N SER A 991 -16.07 -20.16 -20.11
CA SER A 991 -14.76 -19.89 -20.73
C SER A 991 -14.34 -20.89 -21.84
N PRO A 992 -13.76 -20.49 -22.98
CA PRO A 992 -13.57 -21.37 -24.14
C PRO A 992 -12.79 -22.68 -23.93
N GLY A 993 -12.97 -23.58 -24.90
CA GLY A 993 -12.28 -24.88 -24.93
C GLY A 993 -10.76 -24.76 -24.91
N ALA A 994 -10.12 -25.77 -24.31
CA ALA A 994 -8.66 -25.89 -24.20
C ALA A 994 -7.96 -24.62 -23.68
N THR A 995 -8.58 -23.91 -22.73
CA THR A 995 -7.89 -22.91 -21.93
C THR A 995 -6.82 -23.60 -21.07
N ALA A 996 -5.59 -23.11 -21.12
CA ALA A 996 -4.43 -23.77 -20.51
C ALA A 996 -4.39 -23.64 -18.97
N ASP A 997 -5.20 -22.74 -18.41
CA ASP A 997 -5.29 -22.47 -16.97
C ASP A 997 -6.64 -21.79 -16.66
N ASN A 998 -7.19 -22.00 -15.45
CA ASN A 998 -8.36 -21.28 -14.98
C ASN A 998 -8.06 -19.90 -14.39
N GLN A 999 -6.80 -19.63 -14.01
CA GLN A 999 -6.35 -18.33 -13.50
C GLN A 999 -6.49 -17.23 -14.55
N TYR A 1000 -6.22 -17.53 -15.83
CA TYR A 1000 -6.33 -16.55 -16.94
C TYR A 1000 -7.76 -16.08 -17.22
N VAL A 1001 -8.77 -16.83 -16.74
CA VAL A 1001 -10.18 -16.57 -17.05
C VAL A 1001 -11.02 -16.24 -15.82
N ASN A 1002 -10.38 -15.89 -14.69
CA ASN A 1002 -11.05 -15.34 -13.51
C ASN A 1002 -11.49 -13.87 -13.75
N VAL A 1003 -12.38 -13.65 -14.72
CA VAL A 1003 -12.96 -12.33 -15.08
C VAL A 1003 -13.71 -11.71 -13.88
N LEU A 1004 -14.20 -12.55 -12.97
CA LEU A 1004 -14.93 -12.16 -11.77
C LEU A 1004 -14.04 -11.79 -10.57
N LYS A 1005 -12.71 -11.99 -10.67
CA LYS A 1005 -11.73 -11.74 -9.59
C LYS A 1005 -12.12 -12.34 -8.24
N LEU A 1006 -12.73 -13.53 -8.22
CA LEU A 1006 -13.14 -14.17 -6.97
C LEU A 1006 -11.89 -14.66 -6.22
N PRO A 1007 -11.70 -14.30 -4.94
CA PRO A 1007 -10.47 -14.58 -4.19
C PRO A 1007 -10.30 -16.06 -3.79
N TYR A 1008 -11.20 -16.94 -4.28
CA TYR A 1008 -11.28 -18.35 -3.91
C TYR A 1008 -11.40 -19.29 -5.13
N SER A 1009 -11.23 -18.79 -6.37
CA SER A 1009 -11.43 -19.56 -7.61
C SER A 1009 -10.17 -19.68 -8.50
N GLY A 1010 -8.97 -19.63 -7.91
CA GLY A 1010 -7.68 -19.59 -8.64
C GLY A 1010 -6.94 -20.93 -8.78
N VAL A 1011 -7.64 -22.06 -8.65
CA VAL A 1011 -6.99 -23.36 -8.43
C VAL A 1011 -6.91 -24.18 -9.71
N VAL A 1012 -5.70 -24.24 -10.29
CA VAL A 1012 -5.44 -24.95 -11.55
C VAL A 1012 -5.64 -26.45 -11.38
N SER A 1013 -6.44 -27.04 -12.26
CA SER A 1013 -6.74 -28.47 -12.22
C SER A 1013 -5.88 -29.22 -13.21
N LYS A 1014 -5.18 -30.26 -12.73
CA LYS A 1014 -4.28 -31.08 -13.55
C LYS A 1014 -4.97 -31.93 -14.63
N TYR A 1015 -6.30 -31.92 -14.67
CA TYR A 1015 -7.10 -32.54 -15.73
C TYR A 1015 -7.70 -31.51 -16.71
N ASP A 1016 -7.80 -30.25 -16.31
CA ASP A 1016 -8.34 -29.15 -17.11
C ASP A 1016 -7.23 -28.54 -17.99
N ASN A 1017 -6.48 -29.37 -18.72
CA ASN A 1017 -5.42 -28.95 -19.64
C ASN A 1017 -5.60 -29.53 -21.06
N GLU A 1018 -5.03 -28.85 -22.04
CA GLU A 1018 -5.18 -29.18 -23.46
C GLU A 1018 -4.74 -30.61 -23.80
N LYS A 1019 -3.63 -31.09 -23.20
CA LYS A 1019 -3.13 -32.45 -23.41
C LYS A 1019 -4.17 -33.49 -23.00
N THR A 1020 -4.70 -33.36 -21.79
CA THR A 1020 -5.71 -34.30 -21.22
C THR A 1020 -7.01 -34.26 -22.03
N ILE A 1021 -7.44 -33.07 -22.48
CA ILE A 1021 -8.62 -32.89 -23.32
C ILE A 1021 -8.44 -33.54 -24.70
N ARG A 1022 -7.25 -33.39 -25.32
CA ARG A 1022 -6.92 -34.02 -26.62
C ARG A 1022 -6.79 -35.55 -26.51
N GLU A 1023 -6.19 -36.05 -25.43
CA GLU A 1023 -5.96 -37.48 -25.19
C GLU A 1023 -7.26 -38.25 -24.88
N LEU A 1024 -8.24 -37.62 -24.23
CA LEU A 1024 -9.49 -38.26 -23.82
C LEU A 1024 -10.54 -38.39 -24.94
N ASP A 1025 -10.51 -37.56 -25.98
CA ASP A 1025 -11.65 -37.37 -26.90
C ASP A 1025 -11.30 -37.43 -28.41
N ALA A 1026 -10.29 -38.24 -28.76
CA ALA A 1026 -10.00 -38.72 -30.13
C ALA A 1026 -9.89 -37.65 -31.25
N GLY A 1027 -9.53 -36.42 -30.92
CA GLY A 1027 -9.13 -35.39 -31.90
C GLY A 1027 -10.26 -34.60 -32.57
N GLN A 1028 -11.50 -34.59 -32.04
CA GLN A 1028 -12.51 -33.64 -32.53
C GLN A 1028 -12.27 -32.22 -32.00
N VAL A 1029 -11.97 -31.29 -32.91
CA VAL A 1029 -11.87 -29.86 -32.60
C VAL A 1029 -13.28 -29.26 -32.53
N TRP A 1030 -13.69 -28.84 -31.34
CA TRP A 1030 -15.06 -28.41 -31.02
C TRP A 1030 -15.38 -26.97 -31.48
N GLU A 1031 -15.44 -26.72 -32.79
CA GLU A 1031 -15.94 -25.46 -33.35
C GLU A 1031 -17.45 -25.54 -33.63
N ARG A 1032 -18.24 -24.60 -33.10
CA ARG A 1032 -19.69 -24.51 -33.29
C ARG A 1032 -20.12 -23.11 -33.70
N VAL A 1033 -20.79 -22.99 -34.84
CA VAL A 1033 -21.60 -21.79 -35.13
C VAL A 1033 -22.63 -21.66 -34.01
N SER A 1034 -22.61 -20.53 -33.30
CA SER A 1034 -23.47 -20.28 -32.13
C SER A 1034 -24.46 -19.16 -32.36
N TYR A 1035 -24.14 -18.23 -33.27
CA TYR A 1035 -25.07 -17.25 -33.81
C TYR A 1035 -24.69 -16.94 -35.27
N THR A 1036 -25.69 -16.83 -36.14
CA THR A 1036 -25.59 -16.26 -37.50
C THR A 1036 -26.93 -15.64 -37.83
N GLY A 1037 -26.95 -14.36 -38.19
CA GLY A 1037 -28.16 -13.64 -38.63
C GLY A 1037 -27.83 -12.28 -39.24
N THR A 1038 -28.80 -11.65 -39.88
CA THR A 1038 -28.64 -10.26 -40.38
C THR A 1038 -28.56 -9.26 -39.22
N ARG A 1039 -28.17 -8.02 -39.52
CA ARG A 1039 -28.16 -6.95 -38.51
C ARG A 1039 -29.57 -6.61 -37.99
N GLU A 1040 -30.63 -6.81 -38.77
CA GLU A 1040 -32.01 -6.69 -38.29
C GLU A 1040 -32.38 -7.83 -37.33
N GLU A 1041 -32.09 -9.08 -37.67
CA GLU A 1041 -32.36 -10.26 -36.82
C GLU A 1041 -31.63 -10.13 -35.46
N LEU A 1042 -30.39 -9.65 -35.50
CA LEU A 1042 -29.59 -9.36 -34.30
C LEU A 1042 -30.20 -8.27 -33.43
N ALA A 1043 -30.79 -7.24 -34.04
CA ALA A 1043 -31.50 -6.17 -33.33
C ALA A 1043 -32.81 -6.69 -32.70
N GLU A 1044 -33.53 -7.60 -33.37
CA GLU A 1044 -34.75 -8.23 -32.83
C GLU A 1044 -34.45 -9.12 -31.61
N GLU A 1045 -33.42 -9.97 -31.65
CA GLU A 1045 -33.03 -10.83 -30.51
C GLU A 1045 -32.62 -10.00 -29.28
N ILE A 1046 -31.76 -8.99 -29.48
CA ILE A 1046 -31.37 -8.06 -28.41
C ILE A 1046 -32.60 -7.33 -27.84
N THR A 1047 -33.53 -6.91 -28.71
CA THR A 1047 -34.78 -6.29 -28.29
C THR A 1047 -35.65 -7.24 -27.45
N ALA A 1048 -35.77 -8.50 -27.85
CA ALA A 1048 -36.54 -9.52 -27.12
C ALA A 1048 -35.97 -9.77 -25.72
N TYR A 1049 -34.65 -9.92 -25.61
CA TYR A 1049 -33.94 -10.06 -24.32
C TYR A 1049 -34.14 -8.85 -23.39
N LEU A 1050 -34.09 -7.64 -23.95
CA LEU A 1050 -34.31 -6.39 -23.20
C LEU A 1050 -35.78 -6.20 -22.75
N ARG A 1051 -36.77 -6.79 -23.45
CA ARG A 1051 -38.17 -6.83 -23.00
C ARG A 1051 -38.37 -7.84 -21.87
N GLY A 1052 -37.79 -9.03 -21.98
CA GLY A 1052 -37.97 -10.13 -21.00
C GLY A 1052 -37.43 -9.80 -19.61
N SER A 1053 -36.41 -8.95 -19.53
CA SER A 1053 -35.74 -8.55 -18.28
C SER A 1053 -36.40 -7.38 -17.53
N ASN A 1054 -37.44 -6.74 -18.09
CA ASN A 1054 -38.20 -5.68 -17.42
C ASN A 1054 -39.66 -5.59 -17.93
N ALA A 1055 -40.61 -6.10 -17.15
CA ALA A 1055 -42.04 -6.02 -17.45
C ALA A 1055 -42.54 -4.55 -17.45
N GLY A 1056 -42.51 -3.92 -18.63
CA GLY A 1056 -42.86 -2.51 -18.85
C GLY A 1056 -41.85 -1.74 -19.72
N TYR A 1057 -40.68 -2.33 -20.02
CA TYR A 1057 -39.69 -1.72 -20.90
C TYR A 1057 -39.87 -2.24 -22.33
N ASN A 1058 -40.36 -1.38 -23.22
CA ASN A 1058 -40.46 -1.66 -24.65
C ASN A 1058 -39.50 -0.70 -25.39
N PRO A 1059 -38.25 -1.12 -25.66
CA PRO A 1059 -37.35 -0.40 -26.56
C PRO A 1059 -37.64 -0.81 -28.00
N GLU A 1060 -37.75 0.16 -28.90
CA GLU A 1060 -37.34 -0.04 -30.29
C GLU A 1060 -35.82 0.21 -30.32
N VAL A 1061 -35.09 -0.67 -30.97
CA VAL A 1061 -33.62 -0.68 -30.98
C VAL A 1061 -33.14 -0.52 -32.41
N ALA A 1062 -32.32 0.51 -32.66
CA ALA A 1062 -31.57 0.65 -33.90
C ALA A 1062 -30.11 0.25 -33.67
N PHE A 1063 -29.58 -0.60 -34.55
CA PHE A 1063 -28.21 -1.12 -34.47
C PHE A 1063 -27.20 -0.09 -35.00
N GLY A 1064 -26.03 0.02 -34.38
CA GLY A 1064 -24.94 0.90 -34.82
C GLY A 1064 -24.03 0.28 -35.89
N ASP A 1065 -22.93 0.95 -36.24
CA ASP A 1065 -22.14 0.56 -37.42
C ASP A 1065 -21.30 -0.73 -37.26
N ALA A 1066 -20.99 -1.20 -36.03
CA ALA A 1066 -20.11 -2.36 -35.82
C ALA A 1066 -20.37 -3.15 -34.52
N VAL A 1067 -20.03 -4.45 -34.57
CA VAL A 1067 -19.72 -5.29 -33.40
C VAL A 1067 -18.25 -5.09 -33.01
N GLU A 1068 -17.97 -4.66 -31.79
CA GLU A 1068 -16.61 -4.31 -31.33
C GLU A 1068 -16.01 -5.40 -30.44
N VAL A 1069 -14.79 -5.84 -30.74
CA VAL A 1069 -13.97 -6.65 -29.81
C VAL A 1069 -13.31 -5.72 -28.80
N THR A 1070 -13.58 -5.96 -27.51
CA THR A 1070 -13.09 -5.12 -26.40
C THR A 1070 -11.95 -5.74 -25.60
N ARG A 1071 -11.63 -7.02 -25.83
CA ARG A 1071 -10.54 -7.74 -25.15
C ARG A 1071 -10.13 -8.99 -25.93
N TRP A 1072 -8.85 -9.34 -25.88
CA TRP A 1072 -8.26 -10.58 -26.41
C TRP A 1072 -7.62 -11.42 -25.29
N ASP A 1073 -7.29 -12.67 -25.60
CA ASP A 1073 -6.54 -13.56 -24.70
C ASP A 1073 -5.03 -13.28 -24.73
N PRO A 1074 -4.23 -13.79 -23.77
CA PRO A 1074 -2.79 -13.48 -23.66
C PRO A 1074 -1.92 -13.93 -24.85
N TYR A 1075 -2.49 -14.70 -25.78
CA TYR A 1075 -1.84 -15.18 -27.00
C TYR A 1075 -2.47 -14.59 -28.28
N GLU A 1076 -3.34 -13.58 -28.14
CA GLU A 1076 -4.08 -12.89 -29.21
C GLU A 1076 -4.74 -13.80 -30.25
N THR A 1077 -5.08 -15.03 -29.84
CA THR A 1077 -5.67 -16.05 -30.70
C THR A 1077 -7.20 -15.96 -30.68
N TYR A 1078 -7.77 -15.40 -29.60
CA TYR A 1078 -9.22 -15.35 -29.38
C TYR A 1078 -9.69 -14.03 -28.74
N PRO A 1079 -10.77 -13.42 -29.26
CA PRO A 1079 -11.45 -12.32 -28.58
C PRO A 1079 -12.18 -12.84 -27.34
N LEU A 1080 -11.90 -12.23 -26.17
CA LEU A 1080 -12.50 -12.57 -24.87
C LEU A 1080 -13.72 -11.72 -24.50
N SER A 1081 -13.96 -10.61 -25.19
CA SER A 1081 -15.08 -9.71 -24.89
C SER A 1081 -15.59 -9.00 -26.13
N LEU A 1082 -16.92 -8.87 -26.22
CA LEU A 1082 -17.64 -8.13 -27.24
C LEU A 1082 -18.49 -7.02 -26.63
N SER A 1083 -18.61 -5.92 -27.37
CA SER A 1083 -19.60 -4.86 -27.17
C SER A 1083 -20.42 -4.67 -28.45
N ILE A 1084 -21.72 -4.48 -28.27
CA ILE A 1084 -22.64 -4.06 -29.32
C ILE A 1084 -23.23 -2.71 -28.92
N THR A 1085 -23.10 -1.72 -29.80
CA THR A 1085 -23.68 -0.39 -29.64
C THR A 1085 -25.06 -0.34 -30.25
N TYR A 1086 -26.04 0.12 -29.48
CA TYR A 1086 -27.45 0.21 -29.89
C TYR A 1086 -28.08 1.52 -29.40
N VAL A 1087 -29.01 2.07 -30.19
CA VAL A 1087 -29.72 3.31 -29.85
C VAL A 1087 -31.07 2.96 -29.22
N ASP A 1088 -31.36 3.51 -28.04
CA ASP A 1088 -32.67 3.37 -27.40
C ASP A 1088 -33.73 4.32 -27.99
N LYS A 1089 -35.01 4.05 -27.69
CA LYS A 1089 -36.16 4.83 -28.17
C LYS A 1089 -36.14 6.34 -27.86
N ASN A 1090 -35.25 6.83 -27.01
CA ASN A 1090 -35.06 8.25 -26.72
C ASN A 1090 -33.90 8.87 -27.51
N GLY A 1091 -33.30 8.12 -28.45
CA GLY A 1091 -32.12 8.53 -29.21
C GLY A 1091 -30.80 8.39 -28.44
N VAL A 1092 -30.78 7.67 -27.31
CA VAL A 1092 -29.57 7.52 -26.48
C VAL A 1092 -28.81 6.27 -26.91
N SER A 1093 -27.58 6.45 -27.38
CA SER A 1093 -26.64 5.34 -27.63
C SER A 1093 -26.25 4.66 -26.32
N ARG A 1094 -26.29 3.32 -26.32
CA ARG A 1094 -25.97 2.43 -25.19
C ARG A 1094 -25.15 1.25 -25.71
N GLN A 1095 -24.38 0.62 -24.84
CA GLN A 1095 -23.69 -0.63 -25.16
C GLN A 1095 -24.26 -1.81 -24.37
N LEU A 1096 -24.38 -2.95 -25.06
CA LEU A 1096 -24.58 -4.26 -24.47
C LEU A 1096 -23.25 -5.02 -24.53
N THR A 1097 -22.70 -5.40 -23.38
CA THR A 1097 -21.33 -5.94 -23.28
C THR A 1097 -21.28 -7.25 -22.49
N GLY A 1098 -20.26 -8.06 -22.78
CA GLY A 1098 -19.91 -9.26 -21.99
C GLY A 1098 -21.08 -10.20 -21.73
N GLY A 1099 -21.21 -10.69 -20.49
CA GLY A 1099 -22.20 -11.73 -20.13
C GLY A 1099 -23.66 -11.40 -20.45
N ARG A 1100 -24.06 -10.12 -20.55
CA ARG A 1100 -25.42 -9.74 -20.96
C ARG A 1100 -25.67 -9.93 -22.46
N LEU A 1101 -24.67 -9.65 -23.28
CA LEU A 1101 -24.73 -9.94 -24.72
C LEU A 1101 -24.77 -11.46 -24.97
N PHE A 1102 -24.00 -12.22 -24.18
CA PHE A 1102 -23.96 -13.67 -24.26
C PHE A 1102 -25.30 -14.31 -23.89
N ALA A 1103 -25.94 -13.81 -22.82
CA ALA A 1103 -27.27 -14.24 -22.43
C ALA A 1103 -28.33 -13.91 -23.50
N ALA A 1104 -28.23 -12.75 -24.15
CA ALA A 1104 -29.13 -12.36 -25.25
C ALA A 1104 -29.03 -13.30 -26.46
N LEU A 1105 -27.81 -13.67 -26.85
CA LEU A 1105 -27.51 -14.48 -28.05
C LEU A 1105 -27.30 -15.98 -27.75
N GLY A 1106 -27.61 -16.44 -26.52
CA GLY A 1106 -27.45 -17.84 -26.11
C GLY A 1106 -26.01 -18.38 -26.13
N LEU A 1107 -24.98 -17.53 -26.19
CA LEU A 1107 -23.57 -17.91 -26.35
C LEU A 1107 -23.03 -18.54 -25.05
N ARG A 1108 -22.38 -19.70 -25.18
CA ARG A 1108 -21.91 -20.53 -24.04
C ARG A 1108 -20.38 -20.58 -23.86
N SER A 1109 -19.63 -19.77 -24.61
CA SER A 1109 -18.16 -19.77 -24.59
C SER A 1109 -17.62 -18.41 -25.08
N PRO A 1110 -16.73 -17.74 -24.31
CA PRO A 1110 -16.08 -16.48 -24.69
C PRO A 1110 -14.73 -16.62 -25.41
N ALA A 1111 -14.42 -17.76 -26.06
CA ALA A 1111 -13.70 -17.65 -27.33
C ALA A 1111 -14.68 -18.01 -28.42
N PHE A 1112 -14.77 -17.06 -29.32
CA PHE A 1112 -15.55 -17.12 -30.52
C PHE A 1112 -14.74 -16.42 -31.60
N THR A 1113 -14.99 -16.73 -32.86
CA THR A 1113 -14.60 -15.85 -33.95
C THR A 1113 -15.83 -15.06 -34.38
N VAL A 1114 -15.67 -13.75 -34.56
CA VAL A 1114 -16.69 -12.88 -35.16
C VAL A 1114 -16.31 -12.62 -36.60
N SER A 1115 -17.30 -12.73 -37.48
CA SER A 1115 -17.26 -12.25 -38.86
C SER A 1115 -18.45 -11.32 -39.01
N ASP A 1116 -18.19 -10.05 -39.34
CA ASP A 1116 -19.18 -9.04 -39.66
C ASP A 1116 -18.78 -8.48 -41.04
N ASP A 1117 -19.57 -8.77 -42.06
CA ASP A 1117 -19.34 -8.33 -43.44
C ASP A 1117 -20.13 -7.06 -43.79
N GLY A 1118 -20.81 -6.46 -42.80
CA GLY A 1118 -21.67 -5.30 -42.94
C GLY A 1118 -23.15 -5.62 -43.16
N GLU A 1119 -23.49 -6.86 -43.53
CA GLU A 1119 -24.88 -7.31 -43.75
C GLU A 1119 -25.26 -8.45 -42.77
N THR A 1120 -24.34 -9.40 -42.58
CA THR A 1120 -24.51 -10.59 -41.72
C THR A 1120 -23.46 -10.62 -40.60
N VAL A 1121 -23.92 -10.89 -39.37
CA VAL A 1121 -23.03 -11.14 -38.23
C VAL A 1121 -23.02 -12.64 -37.92
N THR A 1122 -21.84 -13.25 -37.94
CA THR A 1122 -21.61 -14.65 -37.57
C THR A 1122 -20.64 -14.76 -36.39
N ILE A 1123 -21.07 -15.46 -35.33
CA ILE A 1123 -20.29 -15.75 -34.13
C ILE A 1123 -20.15 -17.27 -33.99
N ARG A 1124 -18.92 -17.78 -34.17
CA ARG A 1124 -18.59 -19.21 -34.00
C ARG A 1124 -17.86 -19.41 -32.68
N THR A 1125 -18.44 -20.12 -31.72
CA THR A 1125 -17.74 -20.43 -30.46
C THR A 1125 -16.82 -21.64 -30.60
N ARG A 1126 -15.77 -21.70 -29.77
CA ARG A 1126 -14.90 -22.88 -29.62
C ARG A 1126 -15.03 -23.48 -28.21
N GLY A 1127 -15.29 -24.79 -28.16
CA GLY A 1127 -15.37 -25.61 -26.96
C GLY A 1127 -16.58 -25.38 -26.05
N ASN A 1128 -16.66 -26.18 -24.98
CA ASN A 1128 -17.77 -26.20 -24.02
C ASN A 1128 -17.46 -25.48 -22.68
N GLY A 1129 -16.78 -24.34 -22.69
CA GLY A 1129 -16.99 -23.38 -21.60
C GLY A 1129 -16.23 -23.57 -20.26
N HIS A 1130 -15.15 -24.33 -20.13
CA HIS A 1130 -14.43 -24.45 -18.84
C HIS A 1130 -13.73 -23.17 -18.35
N CYS A 1131 -13.89 -22.86 -17.05
CA CYS A 1131 -13.08 -21.98 -16.18
C CYS A 1131 -13.65 -20.61 -15.75
N VAL A 1132 -14.56 -20.60 -14.75
CA VAL A 1132 -14.56 -19.59 -13.64
C VAL A 1132 -14.89 -20.26 -12.28
N GLY A 1133 -14.92 -21.59 -12.19
CA GLY A 1133 -15.40 -22.33 -11.02
C GLY A 1133 -15.21 -23.84 -11.12
N LEU A 1134 -16.13 -24.63 -10.57
CA LEU A 1134 -16.05 -26.09 -10.52
C LEU A 1134 -16.06 -26.70 -11.94
N SER A 1135 -14.93 -27.23 -12.39
CA SER A 1135 -14.87 -27.97 -13.67
C SER A 1135 -15.50 -29.35 -13.51
N GLN A 1136 -16.39 -29.70 -14.43
CA GLN A 1136 -17.01 -31.02 -14.52
C GLN A 1136 -15.96 -32.09 -14.87
N LEU A 1137 -14.99 -31.74 -15.70
CA LEU A 1137 -13.94 -32.64 -16.18
C LEU A 1137 -12.92 -32.90 -15.07
N GLY A 1138 -12.39 -31.84 -14.46
CA GLY A 1138 -11.48 -31.98 -13.33
C GLY A 1138 -12.12 -32.60 -12.08
N ALA A 1139 -13.37 -32.26 -11.73
CA ALA A 1139 -14.08 -32.94 -10.64
C ALA A 1139 -14.21 -34.46 -10.89
N ALA A 1140 -14.53 -34.87 -12.12
CA ALA A 1140 -14.56 -36.28 -12.49
C ALA A 1140 -13.16 -36.91 -12.48
N GLY A 1141 -12.13 -36.19 -12.92
CA GLY A 1141 -10.73 -36.61 -12.89
C GLY A 1141 -10.22 -36.86 -11.47
N TYR A 1142 -10.35 -35.88 -10.57
CA TYR A 1142 -9.98 -36.00 -9.16
C TYR A 1142 -10.72 -37.13 -8.45
N ALA A 1143 -12.01 -37.28 -8.71
CA ALA A 1143 -12.79 -38.36 -8.09
C ALA A 1143 -12.43 -39.76 -8.63
N LYS A 1144 -12.04 -39.88 -9.90
CA LYS A 1144 -11.74 -41.15 -10.57
C LYS A 1144 -10.29 -41.61 -10.38
N TYR A 1145 -9.34 -40.70 -10.52
CA TYR A 1145 -7.90 -41.02 -10.54
C TYR A 1145 -7.21 -40.74 -9.21
N GLU A 1146 -7.66 -39.74 -8.45
CA GLU A 1146 -7.12 -39.42 -7.10
C GLU A 1146 -8.01 -39.92 -5.96
N ASN A 1147 -9.17 -40.51 -6.28
CA ASN A 1147 -10.18 -40.99 -5.32
C ASN A 1147 -10.64 -39.91 -4.31
N TRP A 1148 -10.72 -38.65 -4.75
CA TRP A 1148 -11.16 -37.54 -3.90
C TRP A 1148 -12.67 -37.57 -3.65
N ASP A 1149 -13.08 -37.25 -2.42
CA ASP A 1149 -14.49 -37.03 -2.08
C ASP A 1149 -14.96 -35.62 -2.48
N TYR A 1150 -16.28 -35.40 -2.46
CA TYR A 1150 -16.86 -34.12 -2.84
C TYR A 1150 -16.37 -32.94 -1.98
N LYS A 1151 -15.98 -33.17 -0.72
CA LYS A 1151 -15.46 -32.12 0.17
C LYS A 1151 -14.08 -31.69 -0.31
N ARG A 1152 -13.18 -32.64 -0.62
CA ARG A 1152 -11.84 -32.34 -1.14
C ARG A 1152 -11.91 -31.67 -2.53
N ILE A 1153 -12.83 -32.10 -3.39
CA ILE A 1153 -13.09 -31.46 -4.69
C ILE A 1153 -13.58 -30.00 -4.52
N LEU A 1154 -14.58 -29.75 -3.67
CA LEU A 1154 -15.06 -28.39 -3.41
C LEU A 1154 -14.02 -27.52 -2.69
N SER A 1155 -13.20 -28.12 -1.81
CA SER A 1155 -12.10 -27.41 -1.14
C SER A 1155 -11.02 -26.99 -2.11
N HIS A 1156 -10.73 -27.82 -3.12
CA HIS A 1156 -9.84 -27.50 -4.23
C HIS A 1156 -10.42 -26.36 -5.08
N TYR A 1157 -11.65 -26.47 -5.60
CA TYR A 1157 -12.20 -25.44 -6.50
C TYR A 1157 -12.64 -24.12 -5.84
N PHE A 1158 -12.91 -24.11 -4.53
CA PHE A 1158 -13.43 -22.94 -3.80
C PHE A 1158 -12.62 -22.57 -2.54
N SER A 1159 -11.36 -23.01 -2.45
CA SER A 1159 -10.41 -22.67 -1.36
C SER A 1159 -10.99 -22.82 0.06
N ILE A 1160 -11.75 -23.90 0.28
CA ILE A 1160 -12.37 -24.20 1.57
C ILE A 1160 -11.29 -24.83 2.47
N THR A 1161 -10.88 -24.12 3.52
CA THR A 1161 -9.88 -24.60 4.49
C THR A 1161 -10.43 -24.45 5.90
N ALA A 1162 -9.75 -25.00 6.90
CA ALA A 1162 -10.12 -24.76 8.30
C ALA A 1162 -10.01 -23.27 8.71
N SER A 1163 -9.17 -22.49 8.01
CA SER A 1163 -8.85 -21.09 8.31
C SER A 1163 -9.53 -20.05 7.41
N SER A 1164 -10.08 -20.42 6.24
CA SER A 1164 -10.78 -19.45 5.37
C SER A 1164 -12.11 -19.00 6.02
N SER A 1165 -12.82 -18.02 5.46
CA SER A 1165 -14.19 -17.67 5.94
C SER A 1165 -15.27 -18.59 5.37
N HIS A 1166 -14.92 -19.43 4.38
CA HIS A 1166 -15.83 -20.31 3.65
C HIS A 1166 -16.03 -21.63 4.40
N ARG A 1167 -17.28 -22.07 4.55
CA ARG A 1167 -17.63 -23.33 5.22
C ARG A 1167 -18.63 -24.13 4.40
N LEU A 1168 -18.43 -25.45 4.34
CA LEU A 1168 -19.48 -26.37 3.95
C LEU A 1168 -20.46 -26.50 5.11
N VAL A 1169 -21.75 -26.25 4.84
CA VAL A 1169 -22.79 -26.20 5.87
C VAL A 1169 -23.92 -27.16 5.51
N ALA A 1170 -24.22 -28.07 6.43
CA ALA A 1170 -25.30 -29.05 6.32
C ALA A 1170 -26.68 -28.38 6.42
N PRO A 1171 -27.70 -28.94 5.75
CA PRO A 1171 -29.07 -28.47 5.89
C PRO A 1171 -29.65 -28.81 7.27
N VAL A 1172 -30.62 -28.00 7.70
CA VAL A 1172 -31.45 -28.27 8.87
C VAL A 1172 -32.89 -28.38 8.37
N TRP A 1173 -33.25 -29.56 7.88
CA TRP A 1173 -34.56 -29.88 7.29
C TRP A 1173 -35.71 -29.75 8.29
#